data_AF-A0A747XH81-F1
#
_entry.id   AF-A0A747XH81-F1
#
_cell.length_a   1.000
_cell.length_b   1.000
_cell.length_c   1.000
_cell.angle_alpha   90.00
_cell.angle_beta   90.00
_cell.angle_gamma   90.00
#
_symmetry.space_group_name_H-M   'P 1'
#
loop_
_entity.id
_entity.type
_entity.pdbx_description
1 polymer ?
#
loop_
_entity_poly.entity_id
_entity_poly.type
_entity_poly.pdbx_seq_one_letter_code
_entity_poly.pdbx_strand_id
1 'polypeptide(L)'
;MSKTNYSQDNRIIGVTGSQWDGFYLKEISGQERLGELFCYEAILHAGISPAEVAALPGKAIAVHISFTKNRGRYIHGIVTSADVVMETNNEDQVVVIFARIEPALALLKSSAQFRVFQNKSVPEVVNDILKTRGVPVFKQKVKSACQPHPFLMQYQESDFDFISRLLAKEGLYYFFEHEREAHTAVLTDSDLMHPESQAGTFPWRERRERKEGDSGEVFHWRACYSLQPSEVMISGVDPVQSCCKPVSARVASSGGRKTEWGLVAGEAGHEAVSRLVQDQAGYHAFQRQFFTGASNDLSLVCGERFSLTGHPGDSGEYYLTGLEMRIVSNVAHQTPVVESVFMAQKKGVPFRLPVMPTARPVPGLLRARVVGPASENVHTDKEGRVRVRFLWDSAGKDDGSQACWLRVVQPWSGNGLGAQFIPRVGSEVMVGFWMGDPDDPVITGMLYSGPDLPPFSLPGKKALSGFVTRSFSGEKESGHQLSFDDTKGKEVFLLHSQKDMKINVKHDLFTGVENNSTLITGGDHHIEIKKGHYSMDIQSGNGDVSVKGNMVTAIKTGNYQLTVDGGKCVISANKGCELSSPTGITLKVGDSKLSLTPKGITLSGPQVDIKGLGKLSVKGAMVNVEGEAATTLKGAVVTVEGKGATNVKGAVVSVQGSGITTVKGAVTMIG
;
A
#
# COMPACT_ATOMS: atom_id res chain seq x y z
N MET A 1 -49.64 44.87 -35.31
CA MET A 1 -50.01 43.68 -36.10
C MET A 1 -50.74 42.75 -35.14
N SER A 2 -52.03 42.42 -35.33
CA SER A 2 -52.81 41.76 -34.26
C SER A 2 -52.24 40.40 -33.82
N LYS A 3 -52.47 40.06 -32.54
CA LYS A 3 -52.11 38.80 -31.82
C LYS A 3 -52.33 37.46 -32.57
N THR A 4 -53.02 37.47 -33.71
CA THR A 4 -53.39 36.31 -34.53
C THR A 4 -52.30 35.78 -35.48
N ASN A 5 -51.14 36.44 -35.62
CA ASN A 5 -50.08 36.02 -36.56
C ASN A 5 -48.96 35.14 -35.96
N TYR A 6 -49.03 34.77 -34.68
CA TYR A 6 -48.00 33.96 -34.00
C TYR A 6 -48.43 32.49 -33.81
N SER A 7 -49.02 31.85 -34.84
CA SER A 7 -49.21 30.38 -34.84
C SER A 7 -47.95 29.67 -35.36
N GLN A 8 -47.56 28.54 -34.76
CA GLN A 8 -46.50 27.67 -35.28
C GLN A 8 -46.98 26.71 -36.40
N ASP A 9 -48.28 26.74 -36.74
CA ASP A 9 -48.87 25.87 -37.76
C ASP A 9 -48.26 26.13 -39.15
N ASN A 10 -47.98 25.05 -39.89
CA ASN A 10 -47.36 25.07 -41.23
C ASN A 10 -45.94 25.69 -41.29
N ARG A 11 -45.19 25.63 -40.18
CA ARG A 11 -43.78 26.06 -40.15
C ARG A 11 -42.80 24.89 -40.26
N ILE A 12 -41.61 25.21 -40.76
CA ILE A 12 -40.52 24.25 -40.87
C ILE A 12 -39.85 23.95 -39.52
N ILE A 13 -39.97 24.86 -38.55
CA ILE A 13 -39.47 24.69 -37.18
C ILE A 13 -40.46 25.26 -36.17
N GLY A 14 -40.46 24.67 -34.97
CA GLY A 14 -41.23 25.18 -33.84
C GLY A 14 -40.91 24.45 -32.54
N VAL A 15 -41.47 24.92 -31.43
CA VAL A 15 -41.29 24.34 -30.10
C VAL A 15 -42.56 23.61 -29.66
N THR A 16 -42.40 22.47 -28.98
CA THR A 16 -43.51 21.63 -28.51
C THR A 16 -43.47 21.44 -27.00
N GLY A 17 -44.65 21.29 -26.39
CA GLY A 17 -44.85 21.08 -24.95
C GLY A 17 -45.72 22.19 -24.36
N SER A 18 -46.60 21.85 -23.40
CA SER A 18 -47.59 22.79 -22.86
C SER A 18 -46.96 24.02 -22.21
N GLN A 19 -45.76 23.90 -21.63
CA GLN A 19 -45.03 25.06 -21.09
C GLN A 19 -44.48 26.02 -22.16
N TRP A 20 -44.52 25.62 -23.43
CA TRP A 20 -44.06 26.41 -24.59
C TRP A 20 -45.24 26.91 -25.45
N ASP A 21 -46.48 26.73 -24.98
CA ASP A 21 -47.65 27.29 -25.64
C ASP A 21 -47.57 28.81 -25.68
N GLY A 22 -47.79 29.40 -26.86
CA GLY A 22 -47.64 30.84 -27.07
C GLY A 22 -46.19 31.32 -27.30
N PHE A 23 -45.21 30.41 -27.30
CA PHE A 23 -43.87 30.70 -27.80
C PHE A 23 -43.81 30.47 -29.31
N TYR A 24 -42.89 31.18 -29.95
CA TYR A 24 -42.67 31.17 -31.38
C TYR A 24 -41.18 30.96 -31.63
N LEU A 25 -40.79 29.97 -32.43
CA LEU A 25 -39.38 29.80 -32.83
C LEU A 25 -39.08 30.54 -34.13
N LYS A 26 -38.21 31.55 -34.05
CA LYS A 26 -37.73 32.33 -35.20
C LYS A 26 -36.53 31.68 -35.86
N GLU A 27 -35.58 31.25 -35.05
CA GLU A 27 -34.30 30.74 -35.52
C GLU A 27 -33.78 29.70 -34.53
N ILE A 28 -33.17 28.64 -35.04
CA ILE A 28 -32.34 27.74 -34.26
C ILE A 28 -30.99 27.60 -34.94
N SER A 29 -29.92 27.79 -34.17
CA SER A 29 -28.55 27.60 -34.64
C SER A 29 -27.72 26.88 -33.58
N GLY A 30 -26.88 25.94 -33.98
CA GLY A 30 -26.05 25.23 -33.00
C GLY A 30 -25.22 24.12 -33.60
N GLN A 31 -24.60 23.36 -32.69
CA GLN A 31 -23.67 22.31 -33.05
C GLN A 31 -23.87 21.03 -32.25
N GLU A 32 -23.56 19.91 -32.89
CA GLU A 32 -23.48 18.56 -32.35
C GLU A 32 -22.15 17.93 -32.75
N ARG A 33 -21.54 17.16 -31.84
CA ARG A 33 -20.33 16.37 -32.12
C ARG A 33 -20.35 15.07 -31.32
N LEU A 34 -19.71 14.03 -31.85
CA LEU A 34 -19.54 12.78 -31.10
C LEU A 34 -18.72 13.01 -29.82
N GLY A 35 -19.19 12.44 -28.71
CA GLY A 35 -18.53 12.54 -27.40
C GLY A 35 -18.61 13.92 -26.74
N GLU A 36 -19.34 14.87 -27.34
CA GLU A 36 -19.53 16.22 -26.80
C GLU A 36 -21.01 16.51 -26.56
N LEU A 37 -21.30 17.49 -25.70
CA LEU A 37 -22.68 17.94 -25.50
C LEU A 37 -23.13 18.79 -26.69
N PHE A 38 -24.29 18.48 -27.27
CA PHE A 38 -24.89 19.39 -28.24
C PHE A 38 -25.24 20.72 -27.58
N CYS A 39 -25.17 21.80 -28.35
CA CYS A 39 -25.53 23.13 -27.89
C CYS A 39 -26.24 23.88 -29.02
N TYR A 40 -27.50 24.21 -28.78
CA TYR A 40 -28.34 24.97 -29.70
C TYR A 40 -28.79 26.27 -29.07
N GLU A 41 -28.76 27.35 -29.83
CA GLU A 41 -29.35 28.64 -29.49
C GLU A 41 -30.65 28.79 -30.27
N ALA A 42 -31.74 28.97 -29.54
CA ALA A 42 -33.07 29.18 -30.07
C ALA A 42 -33.51 30.62 -29.81
N ILE A 43 -33.86 31.34 -30.88
CA ILE A 43 -34.46 32.67 -30.79
C ILE A 43 -35.97 32.50 -30.76
N LEU A 44 -36.55 32.74 -29.58
CA LEU A 44 -37.98 32.60 -29.33
C LEU A 44 -38.64 33.97 -29.21
N HIS A 45 -39.84 34.14 -29.74
CA HIS A 45 -40.72 35.26 -29.43
C HIS A 45 -41.86 34.77 -28.54
N ALA A 46 -42.23 35.53 -27.52
CA ALA A 46 -43.33 35.18 -26.63
C ALA A 46 -44.06 36.40 -26.09
N GLY A 47 -45.32 36.21 -25.70
CA GLY A 47 -46.15 37.23 -25.05
C GLY A 47 -46.08 37.19 -23.51
N ILE A 48 -44.94 36.75 -22.95
CA ILE A 48 -44.70 36.68 -21.49
C ILE A 48 -43.93 37.90 -21.01
N SER A 49 -43.93 38.18 -19.70
CA SER A 49 -43.08 39.21 -19.12
C SER A 49 -41.61 38.75 -19.04
N PRO A 50 -40.62 39.67 -19.05
CA PRO A 50 -39.21 39.29 -18.86
C PRO A 50 -38.94 38.59 -17.52
N ALA A 51 -39.73 38.90 -16.48
CA ALA A 51 -39.59 38.24 -15.18
C ALA A 51 -39.92 36.74 -15.27
N GLU A 52 -40.84 36.34 -16.16
CA GLU A 52 -41.19 34.93 -16.39
C GLU A 52 -40.09 34.16 -17.15
N VAL A 53 -39.22 34.85 -17.89
CA VAL A 53 -38.07 34.24 -18.58
C VAL A 53 -37.09 33.60 -17.59
N ALA A 54 -36.96 34.19 -16.38
CA ALA A 54 -36.09 33.64 -15.33
C ALA A 54 -36.48 32.23 -14.87
N ALA A 55 -37.72 31.80 -15.14
CA ALA A 55 -38.21 30.46 -14.82
C ALA A 55 -38.03 29.45 -15.99
N LEU A 56 -37.38 29.83 -17.09
CA LEU A 56 -37.13 28.93 -18.23
C LEU A 56 -35.92 28.01 -18.04
N PRO A 57 -34.77 28.45 -17.50
CA PRO A 57 -33.65 27.55 -17.25
C PRO A 57 -34.05 26.33 -16.40
N GLY A 58 -33.57 25.15 -16.79
CA GLY A 58 -33.92 23.86 -16.19
C GLY A 58 -35.17 23.19 -16.79
N LYS A 59 -35.99 23.88 -17.59
CA LYS A 59 -37.15 23.27 -18.26
C LYS A 59 -36.74 22.53 -19.53
N ALA A 60 -37.40 21.41 -19.79
CA ALA A 60 -37.26 20.66 -21.03
C ALA A 60 -37.93 21.42 -22.19
N ILE A 61 -37.32 21.35 -23.38
CA ILE A 61 -37.81 21.93 -24.62
C ILE A 61 -37.55 20.95 -25.77
N ALA A 62 -38.53 20.80 -26.65
CA ALA A 62 -38.38 20.05 -27.89
C ALA A 62 -38.63 20.98 -29.07
N VAL A 63 -37.64 21.09 -29.95
CA VAL A 63 -37.75 21.78 -31.23
C VAL A 63 -38.12 20.75 -32.29
N HIS A 64 -39.27 20.89 -32.92
CA HIS A 64 -39.65 20.08 -34.07
C HIS A 64 -39.08 20.71 -35.34
N ILE A 65 -38.59 19.87 -36.25
CA ILE A 65 -38.10 20.26 -37.58
C ILE A 65 -38.87 19.44 -38.61
N SER A 66 -39.63 20.10 -39.47
CA SER A 66 -40.51 19.50 -40.47
C SER A 66 -39.84 19.50 -41.85
N PHE A 67 -39.72 18.33 -42.48
CA PHE A 67 -39.15 18.16 -43.82
C PHE A 67 -40.25 18.19 -44.90
N THR A 68 -41.36 17.51 -44.60
CA THR A 68 -42.58 17.44 -45.42
C THR A 68 -43.79 17.30 -44.48
N LYS A 69 -45.03 17.32 -45.00
CA LYS A 69 -46.25 17.21 -44.14
C LYS A 69 -46.24 16.05 -43.14
N ASN A 70 -45.55 14.94 -43.44
CA ASN A 70 -45.57 13.73 -42.60
C ASN A 70 -44.16 13.27 -42.15
N ARG A 71 -43.11 14.05 -42.41
CA ARG A 71 -41.73 13.71 -41.98
C ARG A 71 -41.10 14.87 -41.24
N GLY A 72 -40.48 14.56 -40.11
CA GLY A 72 -39.71 15.52 -39.33
C GLY A 72 -38.84 14.82 -38.28
N ARG A 73 -38.08 15.62 -37.55
CA ARG A 73 -37.29 15.18 -36.39
C ARG A 73 -37.45 16.16 -35.24
N TYR A 74 -36.91 15.79 -34.09
CA TYR A 74 -36.89 16.62 -32.90
C TYR A 74 -35.46 16.92 -32.47
N ILE A 75 -35.27 18.07 -31.83
CA ILE A 75 -34.13 18.38 -30.97
C ILE A 75 -34.72 18.61 -29.58
N HIS A 76 -34.68 17.56 -28.76
CA HIS A 76 -35.08 17.62 -27.36
C HIS A 76 -33.89 17.89 -26.45
N GLY A 77 -34.01 18.85 -25.54
CA GLY A 77 -32.97 19.25 -24.58
C GLY A 77 -33.53 19.99 -23.38
N ILE A 78 -32.63 20.52 -22.56
CA ILE A 78 -32.94 21.35 -21.40
C ILE A 78 -32.44 22.77 -21.69
N VAL A 79 -33.24 23.77 -21.34
CA VAL A 79 -32.80 25.17 -21.40
C VAL A 79 -31.78 25.41 -20.30
N THR A 80 -30.53 25.70 -20.64
CA THR A 80 -29.44 25.94 -19.66
C THR A 80 -29.17 27.42 -19.42
N SER A 81 -29.47 28.27 -20.39
CA SER A 81 -29.51 29.74 -20.23
C SER A 81 -30.65 30.34 -21.04
N ALA A 82 -31.16 31.48 -20.60
CA ALA A 82 -32.17 32.24 -21.31
C ALA A 82 -31.90 33.73 -21.12
N ASP A 83 -31.53 34.41 -22.19
CA ASP A 83 -31.36 35.86 -22.22
C ASP A 83 -32.60 36.50 -22.83
N VAL A 84 -32.95 37.72 -22.41
CA VAL A 84 -34.18 38.41 -22.84
C VAL A 84 -33.89 39.81 -23.35
N VAL A 85 -34.52 40.16 -24.47
CA VAL A 85 -34.53 41.49 -25.07
C VAL A 85 -35.97 41.89 -25.34
N MET A 86 -36.34 43.13 -25.01
CA MET A 86 -37.63 43.69 -25.42
C MET A 86 -37.46 44.42 -26.75
N GLU A 87 -38.24 44.04 -27.76
CA GLU A 87 -38.33 44.76 -29.03
C GLU A 87 -39.70 45.43 -29.15
N THR A 88 -39.72 46.66 -29.67
CA THR A 88 -40.96 47.37 -30.01
C THR A 88 -41.13 47.33 -31.52
N ASN A 89 -42.17 46.65 -32.01
CA ASN A 89 -42.51 46.61 -33.43
C ASN A 89 -43.91 47.18 -33.64
N ASN A 90 -44.00 48.35 -34.28
CA ASN A 90 -45.26 48.97 -34.74
C ASN A 90 -46.42 48.81 -33.74
N GLU A 91 -46.24 49.36 -32.53
CA GLU A 91 -47.18 49.42 -31.40
C GLU A 91 -47.34 48.16 -30.52
N ASP A 92 -46.77 47.01 -30.92
CA ASP A 92 -46.75 45.79 -30.11
C ASP A 92 -45.38 45.56 -29.46
N GLN A 93 -45.37 45.33 -28.14
CA GLN A 93 -44.17 44.90 -27.40
C GLN A 93 -44.00 43.38 -27.55
N VAL A 94 -42.87 42.94 -28.09
CA VAL A 94 -42.54 41.52 -28.24
C VAL A 94 -41.32 41.20 -27.38
N VAL A 95 -41.42 40.14 -26.59
CA VAL A 95 -40.29 39.64 -25.81
C VAL A 95 -39.53 38.61 -26.66
N VAL A 96 -38.28 38.93 -26.96
CA VAL A 96 -37.34 38.07 -27.69
C VAL A 96 -36.45 37.38 -26.67
N ILE A 97 -36.37 36.05 -26.75
CA ILE A 97 -35.67 35.19 -25.80
C ILE A 97 -34.60 34.42 -26.57
N PHE A 98 -33.36 34.49 -26.12
CA PHE A 98 -32.25 33.69 -26.61
C PHE A 98 -32.05 32.53 -25.64
N ALA A 99 -32.62 31.37 -25.98
CA ALA A 99 -32.56 30.18 -25.13
C ALA A 99 -31.44 29.24 -25.60
N ARG A 100 -30.50 28.92 -24.70
CA ARG A 100 -29.51 27.86 -24.93
C ARG A 100 -30.08 26.52 -24.53
N ILE A 101 -30.05 25.56 -25.44
CA ILE A 101 -30.59 24.21 -25.31
C ILE A 101 -29.41 23.23 -25.34
N GLU A 102 -29.23 22.49 -24.26
CA GLU A 102 -28.18 21.48 -24.10
C GLU A 102 -28.80 20.15 -23.60
N PRO A 103 -28.10 19.01 -23.71
CA PRO A 103 -28.59 17.75 -23.12
C PRO A 103 -28.68 17.84 -21.59
N ALA A 104 -29.44 16.94 -20.98
CA ALA A 104 -29.56 16.82 -19.53
C ALA A 104 -28.20 16.57 -18.85
N LEU A 105 -27.23 16.00 -19.57
CA LEU A 105 -25.84 15.88 -19.12
C LEU A 105 -25.18 17.23 -18.79
N ALA A 106 -25.59 18.34 -19.41
CA ALA A 106 -25.03 19.66 -19.10
C ALA A 106 -25.29 20.10 -17.66
N LEU A 107 -26.37 19.61 -17.04
CA LEU A 107 -26.69 19.88 -15.63
C LEU A 107 -25.59 19.36 -14.69
N LEU A 108 -24.82 18.35 -15.11
CA LEU A 108 -23.75 17.74 -14.34
C LEU A 108 -22.49 18.61 -14.24
N LYS A 109 -22.36 19.65 -15.08
CA LYS A 109 -21.25 20.61 -15.05
C LYS A 109 -21.29 21.54 -13.83
N SER A 110 -22.45 21.70 -13.21
CA SER A 110 -22.68 22.69 -12.14
C SER A 110 -22.24 22.21 -10.75
N SER A 111 -21.33 21.23 -10.66
CA SER A 111 -20.90 20.66 -9.39
C SER A 111 -19.39 20.42 -9.34
N ALA A 112 -18.85 20.29 -8.13
CA ALA A 112 -17.52 19.74 -7.89
C ALA A 112 -17.65 18.75 -6.74
N GLN A 113 -17.13 17.52 -6.91
CA GLN A 113 -17.37 16.43 -5.97
C GLN A 113 -16.07 15.75 -5.55
N PHE A 114 -16.16 15.05 -4.42
CA PHE A 114 -15.16 14.11 -3.95
C PHE A 114 -15.85 12.77 -3.72
N ARG A 115 -15.52 11.75 -4.51
CA ARG A 115 -16.12 10.41 -4.41
C ARG A 115 -15.10 9.34 -4.74
N VAL A 116 -15.28 8.18 -4.12
CA VAL A 116 -14.50 6.98 -4.40
C VAL A 116 -15.44 5.90 -4.90
N PHE A 117 -15.06 5.25 -5.99
CA PHE A 117 -15.72 4.06 -6.53
C PHE A 117 -14.71 2.91 -6.53
N GLN A 118 -15.16 1.72 -6.16
CA GLN A 118 -14.29 0.56 -5.98
C GLN A 118 -14.94 -0.67 -6.57
N ASN A 119 -14.13 -1.49 -7.23
CA ASN A 119 -14.56 -2.73 -7.87
C ASN A 119 -15.78 -2.55 -8.79
N LYS A 120 -15.79 -1.44 -9.55
CA LYS A 120 -16.85 -1.10 -10.51
C LYS A 120 -16.27 -0.80 -11.88
N SER A 121 -16.98 -1.21 -12.92
CA SER A 121 -16.68 -0.82 -14.29
C SER A 121 -17.09 0.63 -14.55
N VAL A 122 -16.50 1.27 -15.55
CA VAL A 122 -16.86 2.65 -15.93
C VAL A 122 -18.36 2.80 -16.24
N PRO A 123 -19.01 1.94 -17.04
CA PRO A 123 -20.45 2.05 -17.28
C PRO A 123 -21.30 1.98 -16.00
N GLU A 124 -20.91 1.17 -15.01
CA GLU A 124 -21.60 1.10 -13.71
C GLU A 124 -21.45 2.41 -12.94
N VAL A 125 -20.23 2.97 -12.85
CA VAL A 125 -19.97 4.25 -12.20
C VAL A 125 -20.77 5.38 -12.85
N VAL A 126 -20.76 5.45 -14.18
CA VAL A 126 -21.53 6.45 -14.95
C VAL A 126 -23.02 6.32 -14.63
N ASN A 127 -23.58 5.11 -14.68
CA ASN A 127 -24.99 4.88 -14.39
C ASN A 127 -25.38 5.27 -12.95
N ASP A 128 -24.52 4.99 -11.96
CA ASP A 128 -24.77 5.37 -10.56
C ASP A 128 -24.83 6.88 -10.39
N ILE A 129 -23.92 7.62 -11.04
CA ILE A 129 -23.91 9.08 -11.02
C ILE A 129 -25.18 9.62 -11.68
N LEU A 130 -25.51 9.14 -12.89
CA LEU A 130 -26.69 9.60 -13.64
C LEU A 130 -27.99 9.38 -12.85
N LYS A 131 -28.18 8.19 -12.27
CA LYS A 131 -29.35 7.87 -11.44
C LYS A 131 -29.44 8.77 -10.21
N THR A 132 -28.32 8.99 -9.52
CA THR A 132 -28.27 9.85 -8.32
C THR A 132 -28.64 11.30 -8.65
N ARG A 133 -28.33 11.77 -9.86
CA ARG A 133 -28.61 13.14 -10.33
C ARG A 133 -29.94 13.29 -11.05
N GLY A 134 -30.71 12.22 -11.22
CA GLY A 134 -31.96 12.24 -11.96
C GLY A 134 -31.79 12.50 -13.47
N VAL A 135 -30.61 12.22 -14.02
CA VAL A 135 -30.33 12.32 -15.45
C VAL A 135 -30.57 10.94 -16.10
N PRO A 136 -31.19 10.87 -17.30
CA PRO A 136 -31.38 9.61 -18.01
C PRO A 136 -30.07 8.83 -18.18
N VAL A 137 -30.11 7.53 -17.87
CA VAL A 137 -28.97 6.63 -18.05
C VAL A 137 -28.67 6.40 -19.52
N PHE A 138 -27.41 6.06 -19.83
CA PHE A 138 -27.01 5.82 -21.21
C PHE A 138 -27.59 4.52 -21.76
N LYS A 139 -28.07 4.58 -23.01
CA LYS A 139 -28.40 3.39 -23.79
C LYS A 139 -27.10 2.71 -24.21
N GLN A 140 -26.86 1.52 -23.70
CA GLN A 140 -25.60 0.79 -23.89
C GLN A 140 -25.59 0.06 -25.24
N LYS A 141 -24.71 0.47 -26.16
CA LYS A 141 -24.37 -0.23 -27.41
C LYS A 141 -22.85 -0.41 -27.52
N VAL A 142 -22.25 -0.97 -26.47
CA VAL A 142 -20.81 -1.20 -26.36
C VAL A 142 -20.50 -2.64 -26.78
N LYS A 143 -19.49 -2.84 -27.63
CA LYS A 143 -19.06 -4.16 -28.10
C LYS A 143 -18.05 -4.81 -27.13
N SER A 144 -17.16 -4.01 -26.56
CA SER A 144 -16.09 -4.47 -25.67
C SER A 144 -16.56 -4.61 -24.23
N ALA A 145 -16.03 -5.60 -23.49
CA ALA A 145 -16.31 -5.77 -22.07
C ALA A 145 -15.42 -4.87 -21.21
N CYS A 146 -16.01 -3.86 -20.55
CA CYS A 146 -15.32 -3.00 -19.59
C CYS A 146 -15.03 -3.76 -18.30
N GLN A 147 -13.77 -3.74 -17.85
CA GLN A 147 -13.37 -4.43 -16.62
C GLN A 147 -13.65 -3.56 -15.39
N PRO A 148 -13.97 -4.17 -14.23
CA PRO A 148 -14.05 -3.44 -12.98
C PRO A 148 -12.68 -2.85 -12.59
N HIS A 149 -12.69 -1.59 -12.17
CA HIS A 149 -11.50 -0.92 -11.64
C HIS A 149 -11.42 -1.12 -10.13
N PRO A 150 -10.24 -1.47 -9.56
CA PRO A 150 -10.08 -1.58 -8.11
C PRO A 150 -10.38 -0.27 -7.38
N PHE A 151 -10.05 0.85 -8.00
CA PHE A 151 -10.20 2.19 -7.44
C PHE A 151 -10.37 3.23 -8.55
N LEU A 152 -11.37 4.09 -8.40
CA LEU A 152 -11.58 5.29 -9.21
C LEU A 152 -11.97 6.44 -8.29
N MET A 153 -11.32 7.58 -8.44
CA MET A 153 -11.56 8.74 -7.59
C MET A 153 -12.01 9.94 -8.42
N GLN A 154 -13.16 10.50 -8.04
CA GLN A 154 -13.59 11.82 -8.48
C GLN A 154 -12.94 12.84 -7.55
N TYR A 155 -12.04 13.69 -8.06
CA TYR A 155 -11.29 14.65 -7.26
C TYR A 155 -11.45 16.09 -7.79
N GLN A 156 -12.18 16.93 -7.05
CA GLN A 156 -12.38 18.35 -7.36
C GLN A 156 -12.89 18.63 -8.78
N GLU A 157 -13.64 17.69 -9.34
CA GLU A 157 -14.14 17.76 -10.71
C GLU A 157 -15.66 17.59 -10.72
N SER A 158 -16.30 18.12 -11.76
CA SER A 158 -17.73 17.99 -11.95
C SER A 158 -18.10 16.55 -12.30
N ASP A 159 -19.38 16.21 -12.16
CA ASP A 159 -19.89 14.89 -12.54
C ASP A 159 -19.73 14.67 -14.04
N PHE A 160 -19.88 15.73 -14.83
CA PHE A 160 -19.64 15.68 -16.27
C PHE A 160 -18.17 15.42 -16.60
N ASP A 161 -17.24 16.15 -15.99
CA ASP A 161 -15.81 16.01 -16.29
C ASP A 161 -15.30 14.62 -15.90
N PHE A 162 -15.75 14.12 -14.74
CA PHE A 162 -15.43 12.76 -14.28
C PHE A 162 -15.96 11.70 -15.24
N ILE A 163 -17.23 11.80 -15.67
CA ILE A 163 -17.80 10.88 -16.66
C ILE A 163 -16.98 10.93 -17.95
N SER A 164 -16.76 12.12 -18.51
CA SER A 164 -16.00 12.33 -19.75
C SER A 164 -14.59 11.71 -19.69
N ARG A 165 -13.90 11.89 -18.57
CA ARG A 165 -12.59 11.26 -18.30
C ARG A 165 -12.65 9.74 -18.31
N LEU A 166 -13.61 9.16 -17.59
CA LEU A 166 -13.75 7.71 -17.48
C LEU A 166 -14.11 7.09 -18.83
N LEU A 167 -14.97 7.74 -19.62
CA LEU A 167 -15.29 7.27 -20.97
C LEU A 167 -14.06 7.28 -21.87
N ALA A 168 -13.27 8.37 -21.83
CA ALA A 168 -12.01 8.44 -22.58
C ALA A 168 -11.00 7.36 -22.16
N LYS A 169 -10.91 7.05 -20.86
CA LYS A 169 -10.06 5.98 -20.30
C LYS A 169 -10.40 4.59 -20.85
N GLU A 170 -11.66 4.35 -21.19
CA GLU A 170 -12.16 3.09 -21.75
C GLU A 170 -12.38 3.13 -23.28
N GLY A 171 -11.97 4.22 -23.95
CA GLY A 171 -12.18 4.38 -25.39
C GLY A 171 -13.66 4.50 -25.80
N LEU A 172 -14.55 4.81 -24.85
CA LEU A 172 -15.99 4.94 -25.03
C LEU A 172 -16.35 6.37 -25.44
N TYR A 173 -17.41 6.51 -26.22
CA TYR A 173 -17.99 7.80 -26.58
C TYR A 173 -19.51 7.70 -26.72
N TYR A 174 -20.18 8.83 -26.84
CA TYR A 174 -21.63 8.87 -26.98
C TYR A 174 -22.10 9.79 -28.11
N PHE A 175 -23.34 9.57 -28.54
CA PHE A 175 -24.11 10.47 -29.40
C PHE A 175 -25.55 10.54 -28.87
N PHE A 176 -26.38 11.43 -29.42
CA PHE A 176 -27.75 11.64 -28.94
C PHE A 176 -28.78 11.17 -29.97
N GLU A 177 -29.75 10.38 -29.51
CA GLU A 177 -30.99 10.09 -30.23
C GLU A 177 -32.08 11.00 -29.64
N HIS A 178 -32.81 11.75 -30.49
CA HIS A 178 -33.84 12.68 -30.05
C HIS A 178 -35.24 12.19 -30.43
N GLU A 179 -36.13 12.24 -29.45
CA GLU A 179 -37.56 11.97 -29.58
C GLU A 179 -38.35 13.22 -29.17
N ARG A 180 -39.67 13.18 -29.32
CA ARG A 180 -40.53 14.32 -29.00
C ARG A 180 -40.45 14.76 -27.53
N GLU A 181 -40.38 13.79 -26.62
CA GLU A 181 -40.48 14.03 -25.17
C GLU A 181 -39.16 13.71 -24.42
N ALA A 182 -38.15 13.22 -25.13
CA ALA A 182 -36.90 12.76 -24.52
C ALA A 182 -35.72 12.87 -25.50
N HIS A 183 -34.50 12.94 -24.95
CA HIS A 183 -33.28 12.65 -25.68
C HIS A 183 -32.52 11.57 -24.94
N THR A 184 -31.85 10.68 -25.66
CA THR A 184 -31.11 9.55 -25.10
C THR A 184 -29.66 9.64 -25.55
N ALA A 185 -28.74 9.68 -24.59
CA ALA A 185 -27.32 9.47 -24.87
C ALA A 185 -27.06 7.97 -25.10
N VAL A 186 -26.49 7.63 -26.25
CA VAL A 186 -26.15 6.26 -26.64
C VAL A 186 -24.66 6.06 -26.48
N LEU A 187 -24.25 5.17 -25.58
CA LEU A 187 -22.84 4.86 -25.33
C LEU A 187 -22.36 3.77 -26.26
N THR A 188 -21.21 3.96 -26.91
CA THR A 188 -20.63 2.98 -27.84
C THR A 188 -19.10 3.11 -27.94
N ASP A 189 -18.50 2.09 -28.54
CA ASP A 189 -17.07 1.97 -28.87
C ASP A 189 -16.85 1.62 -30.36
N SER A 190 -17.91 1.61 -31.17
CA SER A 190 -17.88 1.11 -32.55
C SER A 190 -18.74 1.95 -33.50
N ASP A 191 -18.16 2.27 -34.65
CA ASP A 191 -18.82 2.91 -35.80
C ASP A 191 -20.02 2.09 -36.34
N LEU A 192 -20.04 0.78 -36.12
CA LEU A 192 -21.10 -0.12 -36.58
C LEU A 192 -22.41 0.03 -35.79
N MET A 193 -22.38 0.60 -34.59
CA MET A 193 -23.54 0.72 -33.70
C MET A 193 -24.38 1.98 -33.93
N HIS A 194 -23.93 2.83 -34.85
CA HIS A 194 -24.61 4.05 -35.27
C HIS A 194 -25.89 3.73 -36.07
N PRO A 195 -27.02 4.41 -35.84
CA PRO A 195 -28.23 4.24 -36.63
C PRO A 195 -28.02 4.68 -38.09
N GLU A 196 -28.86 4.20 -39.00
CA GLU A 196 -28.91 4.69 -40.38
C GLU A 196 -29.75 5.97 -40.45
N SER A 197 -29.31 6.93 -41.27
CA SER A 197 -30.01 8.20 -41.41
C SER A 197 -31.38 8.03 -42.06
N GLN A 198 -32.35 8.87 -41.68
CA GLN A 198 -33.69 8.80 -42.26
C GLN A 198 -33.73 9.06 -43.77
N ALA A 199 -32.74 9.74 -44.34
CA ALA A 199 -32.61 9.89 -45.79
C ALA A 199 -31.86 8.72 -46.44
N GLY A 200 -30.98 8.04 -45.69
CA GLY A 200 -30.14 6.91 -46.10
C GLY A 200 -29.05 7.27 -47.11
N THR A 201 -29.43 7.89 -48.23
CA THR A 201 -28.53 8.27 -49.34
C THR A 201 -28.65 9.75 -49.65
N PHE A 202 -27.50 10.42 -49.75
CA PHE A 202 -27.41 11.83 -50.13
C PHE A 202 -26.71 11.96 -51.49
N PRO A 203 -27.38 12.48 -52.52
CA PRO A 203 -26.76 12.75 -53.81
C PRO A 203 -25.88 14.00 -53.74
N TRP A 204 -24.74 13.94 -54.42
CA TRP A 204 -23.92 15.10 -54.76
C TRP A 204 -24.54 15.90 -55.88
N ARG A 205 -24.51 17.23 -55.73
CA ARG A 205 -24.98 18.18 -56.73
C ARG A 205 -24.00 19.35 -56.82
N GLU A 206 -23.49 19.61 -58.01
CA GLU A 206 -22.62 20.75 -58.22
C GLU A 206 -23.36 22.06 -58.02
N ARG A 207 -22.66 23.09 -57.52
CA ARG A 207 -23.26 24.41 -57.24
C ARG A 207 -24.01 25.02 -58.42
N ARG A 208 -23.60 24.71 -59.66
CA ARG A 208 -24.20 25.23 -60.90
C ARG A 208 -25.50 24.51 -61.31
N GLU A 209 -25.72 23.30 -60.80
CA GLU A 209 -26.87 22.45 -61.14
C GLU A 209 -28.02 22.60 -60.15
N ARG A 210 -27.81 23.38 -59.08
CA ARG A 210 -28.80 23.61 -58.02
C ARG A 210 -29.96 24.43 -58.54
N LYS A 211 -31.18 23.97 -58.27
CA LYS A 211 -32.39 24.77 -58.44
C LYS A 211 -32.84 25.29 -57.08
N GLU A 212 -33.38 26.50 -57.08
CA GLU A 212 -34.00 27.08 -55.90
C GLU A 212 -35.21 26.22 -55.49
N GLY A 213 -35.15 25.61 -54.31
CA GLY A 213 -36.18 24.69 -53.79
C GLY A 213 -35.81 23.20 -53.78
N ASP A 214 -34.68 22.79 -54.39
CA ASP A 214 -34.19 21.40 -54.24
C ASP A 214 -33.69 21.17 -52.81
N SER A 215 -34.22 20.15 -52.13
CA SER A 215 -33.82 19.75 -50.77
C SER A 215 -33.19 18.37 -50.78
N GLY A 216 -32.19 18.15 -49.92
CA GLY A 216 -31.66 16.80 -49.69
C GLY A 216 -30.36 16.48 -50.42
N GLU A 217 -29.61 17.51 -50.83
CA GLU A 217 -28.40 17.38 -51.64
C GLU A 217 -27.16 17.88 -50.90
N VAL A 218 -26.02 17.20 -51.13
CA VAL A 218 -24.70 17.64 -50.67
C VAL A 218 -24.07 18.45 -51.81
N PHE A 219 -23.59 19.63 -51.47
CA PHE A 219 -23.11 20.62 -52.46
C PHE A 219 -21.74 21.22 -52.15
N HIS A 220 -21.23 20.92 -50.97
CA HIS A 220 -19.82 21.09 -50.64
C HIS A 220 -19.33 19.77 -50.06
N TRP A 221 -18.15 19.32 -50.49
CA TRP A 221 -17.50 18.13 -49.97
C TRP A 221 -16.00 18.34 -50.01
N ARG A 222 -15.34 18.08 -48.89
CA ARG A 222 -13.90 18.27 -48.73
C ARG A 222 -13.32 17.14 -47.90
N ALA A 223 -12.32 16.46 -48.44
CA ALA A 223 -11.43 15.61 -47.68
C ALA A 223 -10.37 16.48 -46.99
N CYS A 224 -10.28 16.38 -45.67
CA CYS A 224 -9.30 17.08 -44.84
C CYS A 224 -8.23 16.08 -44.39
N TYR A 225 -6.96 16.46 -44.52
CA TYR A 225 -5.82 15.64 -44.11
C TYR A 225 -4.98 16.38 -43.08
N SER A 226 -4.59 15.69 -42.01
CA SER A 226 -3.69 16.22 -40.98
C SER A 226 -2.47 15.32 -40.81
N LEU A 227 -1.32 15.93 -40.50
CA LEU A 227 -0.18 15.19 -40.00
C LEU A 227 -0.52 14.62 -38.62
N GLN A 228 -0.22 13.34 -38.41
CA GLN A 228 -0.44 12.60 -37.17
C GLN A 228 0.84 11.83 -36.83
N PRO A 229 1.08 11.47 -35.56
CA PRO A 229 2.20 10.60 -35.20
C PRO A 229 2.11 9.28 -35.97
N SER A 230 3.26 8.73 -36.37
CA SER A 230 3.33 7.44 -37.05
C SER A 230 3.18 6.25 -36.09
N GLU A 231 3.47 6.48 -34.80
CA GLU A 231 3.45 5.48 -33.75
C GLU A 231 3.01 6.11 -32.42
N VAL A 232 2.24 5.35 -31.65
CA VAL A 232 1.85 5.65 -30.27
C VAL A 232 2.61 4.67 -29.39
N MET A 233 3.27 5.18 -28.34
CA MET A 233 3.96 4.39 -27.34
C MET A 233 3.46 4.78 -25.94
N ILE A 234 2.99 3.81 -25.17
CA ILE A 234 2.61 4.02 -23.78
C ILE A 234 3.36 3.03 -22.90
N SER A 235 3.99 3.53 -21.84
CA SER A 235 4.63 2.71 -20.81
C SER A 235 3.77 2.69 -19.56
N GLY A 236 3.43 1.51 -19.04
CA GLY A 236 2.78 1.38 -17.73
C GLY A 236 3.66 0.60 -16.77
N VAL A 237 3.48 0.82 -15.47
CA VAL A 237 4.12 0.01 -14.43
C VAL A 237 3.21 -1.16 -14.09
N ASP A 238 3.66 -2.38 -14.34
CA ASP A 238 2.95 -3.57 -13.88
C ASP A 238 3.38 -3.88 -12.43
N PRO A 239 2.50 -3.68 -11.43
CA PRO A 239 2.86 -3.88 -10.02
C PRO A 239 3.15 -5.35 -9.70
N VAL A 240 2.60 -6.31 -10.45
CA VAL A 240 2.81 -7.75 -10.24
C VAL A 240 4.16 -8.19 -10.80
N GLN A 241 4.50 -7.72 -12.00
CA GLN A 241 5.78 -8.04 -12.64
C GLN A 241 6.94 -7.13 -12.19
N SER A 242 6.64 -6.04 -11.47
CA SER A 242 7.60 -5.00 -11.07
C SER A 242 8.46 -4.52 -12.25
N CYS A 243 7.82 -4.32 -13.40
CA CYS A 243 8.50 -3.87 -14.62
C CYS A 243 7.70 -2.77 -15.31
N CYS A 244 8.40 -1.87 -15.97
CA CYS A 244 7.82 -0.89 -16.86
C CYS A 244 8.14 -1.32 -18.29
N LYS A 245 7.13 -1.76 -19.05
CA LYS A 245 7.29 -2.22 -20.43
C LYS A 245 6.52 -1.29 -21.36
N PRO A 246 7.18 -0.66 -22.35
CA PRO A 246 6.47 0.11 -23.36
C PRO A 246 5.67 -0.84 -24.26
N VAL A 247 4.44 -0.44 -24.57
CA VAL A 247 3.63 -1.04 -25.62
C VAL A 247 3.46 0.01 -26.71
N SER A 248 3.56 -0.40 -27.98
CA SER A 248 3.36 0.51 -29.10
C SER A 248 2.35 -0.01 -30.12
N ALA A 249 1.68 0.92 -30.79
CA ALA A 249 0.84 0.65 -31.95
C ALA A 249 1.13 1.66 -33.05
N ARG A 250 1.11 1.17 -34.30
CA ARG A 250 1.25 2.02 -35.48
C ARG A 250 -0.06 2.72 -35.78
N VAL A 251 0.05 4.00 -36.12
CA VAL A 251 -1.06 4.75 -36.74
C VAL A 251 -1.00 4.46 -38.24
N ALA A 252 -2.10 3.95 -38.81
CA ALA A 252 -2.09 3.46 -40.18
C ALA A 252 -1.72 4.56 -41.21
N SER A 253 -0.66 4.30 -41.98
CA SER A 253 -0.16 4.98 -43.19
C SER A 253 0.37 6.42 -43.08
N SER A 254 1.59 6.59 -42.58
CA SER A 254 2.39 7.80 -42.83
C SER A 254 3.54 7.47 -43.80
N GLY A 255 3.43 7.89 -45.07
CA GLY A 255 4.55 7.88 -46.03
C GLY A 255 5.59 8.97 -45.76
N GLY A 256 5.89 9.24 -44.48
CA GLY A 256 6.71 10.37 -44.02
C GLY A 256 7.71 9.98 -42.94
N ARG A 257 8.40 10.98 -42.38
CA ARG A 257 9.39 10.82 -41.29
C ARG A 257 8.71 10.20 -40.06
N LYS A 258 9.35 9.20 -39.44
CA LYS A 258 8.85 8.59 -38.20
C LYS A 258 8.70 9.66 -37.10
N THR A 259 7.52 9.74 -36.52
CA THR A 259 7.16 10.59 -35.38
C THR A 259 6.40 9.74 -34.36
N GLU A 260 6.65 9.99 -33.08
CA GLU A 260 6.13 9.20 -31.97
C GLU A 260 5.35 10.08 -31.00
N TRP A 261 4.22 9.58 -30.52
CA TRP A 261 3.50 10.13 -29.37
C TRP A 261 3.71 9.21 -28.17
N GLY A 262 4.19 9.76 -27.05
CA GLY A 262 4.58 9.00 -25.86
C GLY A 262 3.79 9.41 -24.62
N LEU A 263 3.38 8.42 -23.81
CA LEU A 263 2.80 8.63 -22.48
C LEU A 263 3.35 7.59 -21.48
N VAL A 264 3.48 7.99 -20.22
CA VAL A 264 3.66 7.04 -19.11
C VAL A 264 2.32 6.94 -18.38
N ALA A 265 1.67 5.79 -18.50
CA ALA A 265 0.54 5.43 -17.66
C ALA A 265 1.05 5.12 -16.24
N GLY A 266 0.20 5.35 -15.23
CA GLY A 266 0.46 4.91 -13.87
C GLY A 266 0.49 3.37 -13.75
N GLU A 267 0.04 2.85 -12.61
CA GLU A 267 -0.06 1.41 -12.44
C GLU A 267 -1.15 0.79 -13.32
N ALA A 268 -0.70 0.06 -14.35
CA ALA A 268 -1.56 -0.61 -15.29
C ALA A 268 -0.86 -1.86 -15.82
N GLY A 269 -1.55 -3.00 -15.77
CA GLY A 269 -1.05 -4.23 -16.36
C GLY A 269 -0.93 -4.15 -17.88
N HIS A 270 -0.14 -5.04 -18.46
CA HIS A 270 0.18 -5.04 -19.90
C HIS A 270 -1.06 -4.99 -20.82
N GLU A 271 -2.14 -5.71 -20.47
CA GLU A 271 -3.37 -5.73 -21.26
C GLU A 271 -4.09 -4.37 -21.26
N ALA A 272 -4.18 -3.70 -20.10
CA ALA A 272 -4.79 -2.37 -19.99
C ALA A 272 -3.98 -1.34 -20.79
N VAL A 273 -2.65 -1.36 -20.66
CA VAL A 273 -1.76 -0.50 -21.46
C VAL A 273 -1.93 -0.77 -22.96
N SER A 274 -2.06 -2.04 -23.37
CA SER A 274 -2.27 -2.41 -24.76
C SER A 274 -3.55 -1.84 -25.34
N ARG A 275 -4.65 -1.82 -24.58
CA ARG A 275 -5.91 -1.20 -25.02
C ARG A 275 -5.79 0.31 -25.17
N LEU A 276 -5.23 1.00 -24.17
CA LEU A 276 -4.99 2.45 -24.22
C LEU A 276 -4.16 2.86 -25.45
N VAL A 277 -3.12 2.08 -25.78
CA VAL A 277 -2.29 2.29 -26.96
C VAL A 277 -3.11 2.16 -28.26
N GLN A 278 -3.98 1.15 -28.35
CA GLN A 278 -4.83 0.95 -29.52
C GLN A 278 -5.88 2.06 -29.66
N ASP A 279 -6.51 2.48 -28.57
CA ASP A 279 -7.51 3.56 -28.59
C ASP A 279 -6.89 4.91 -28.95
N GLN A 280 -5.70 5.22 -28.43
CA GLN A 280 -4.97 6.43 -28.79
C GLN A 280 -4.47 6.38 -30.25
N ALA A 281 -4.01 5.21 -30.73
CA ALA A 281 -3.67 5.05 -32.15
C ALA A 281 -4.91 5.22 -33.05
N GLY A 282 -6.07 4.72 -32.61
CA GLY A 282 -7.37 4.92 -33.24
C GLY A 282 -7.78 6.40 -33.31
N TYR A 283 -7.58 7.16 -32.23
CA TYR A 283 -7.80 8.61 -32.20
C TYR A 283 -6.96 9.34 -33.28
N HIS A 284 -5.66 9.05 -33.34
CA HIS A 284 -4.79 9.65 -34.35
C HIS A 284 -5.14 9.18 -35.78
N ALA A 285 -5.52 7.92 -35.96
CA ALA A 285 -5.99 7.41 -37.25
C ALA A 285 -7.26 8.12 -37.71
N PHE A 286 -8.20 8.38 -36.80
CA PHE A 286 -9.43 9.13 -37.06
C PHE A 286 -9.15 10.59 -37.46
N GLN A 287 -8.21 11.26 -36.80
CA GLN A 287 -7.87 12.65 -37.11
C GLN A 287 -7.04 12.84 -38.39
N ARG A 288 -6.40 11.78 -38.87
CA ARG A 288 -5.54 11.85 -40.05
C ARG A 288 -6.31 12.25 -41.31
N GLN A 289 -7.51 11.70 -41.46
CA GLN A 289 -8.40 12.02 -42.56
C GLN A 289 -9.83 12.09 -42.04
N PHE A 290 -10.51 13.19 -42.32
CA PHE A 290 -11.94 13.34 -42.08
C PHE A 290 -12.55 14.16 -43.21
N PHE A 291 -13.87 14.22 -43.28
CA PHE A 291 -14.58 14.89 -44.35
C PHE A 291 -15.45 16.00 -43.79
N THR A 292 -15.55 17.10 -44.52
CA THR A 292 -16.51 18.17 -44.23
C THR A 292 -17.41 18.36 -45.43
N GLY A 293 -18.72 18.51 -45.20
CA GLY A 293 -19.68 18.78 -46.25
C GLY A 293 -20.67 19.87 -45.88
N ALA A 294 -21.36 20.40 -46.89
CA ALA A 294 -22.49 21.30 -46.70
C ALA A 294 -23.72 20.74 -47.40
N SER A 295 -24.86 20.85 -46.73
CA SER A 295 -26.16 20.33 -47.15
C SER A 295 -27.28 21.28 -46.72
N ASN A 296 -28.41 21.20 -47.42
CA ASN A 296 -29.65 21.86 -47.05
C ASN A 296 -30.70 20.83 -46.59
N ASP A 297 -30.27 19.58 -46.36
CA ASP A 297 -31.12 18.53 -45.82
C ASP A 297 -31.33 18.73 -44.32
N LEU A 298 -32.60 18.85 -43.94
CA LEU A 298 -33.03 19.02 -42.56
C LEU A 298 -32.99 17.72 -41.74
N SER A 299 -32.84 16.56 -42.39
CA SER A 299 -32.81 15.23 -41.78
C SER A 299 -31.46 14.80 -41.23
N LEU A 300 -30.39 15.57 -41.46
CA LEU A 300 -29.05 15.26 -40.94
C LEU A 300 -29.04 15.27 -39.41
N VAL A 301 -28.53 14.21 -38.79
CA VAL A 301 -28.33 14.09 -37.34
C VAL A 301 -26.90 13.61 -37.06
N CYS A 302 -26.20 14.24 -36.12
CA CYS A 302 -24.89 13.76 -35.71
C CYS A 302 -24.99 12.35 -35.10
N GLY A 303 -24.13 11.44 -35.53
CA GLY A 303 -24.15 10.03 -35.11
C GLY A 303 -24.94 9.10 -36.03
N GLU A 304 -25.56 9.57 -37.11
CA GLU A 304 -26.17 8.70 -38.12
C GLU A 304 -25.20 8.28 -39.24
N ARG A 305 -25.44 7.11 -39.84
CA ARG A 305 -24.76 6.60 -41.04
C ARG A 305 -25.48 7.04 -42.30
N PHE A 306 -24.73 7.35 -43.36
CA PHE A 306 -25.28 7.75 -44.65
C PHE A 306 -24.39 7.31 -45.82
N SER A 307 -24.98 7.23 -47.02
CA SER A 307 -24.26 6.99 -48.27
C SER A 307 -24.16 8.25 -49.11
N LEU A 308 -22.94 8.67 -49.47
CA LEU A 308 -22.70 9.72 -50.45
C LEU A 308 -22.61 9.12 -51.85
N THR A 309 -23.35 9.67 -52.80
CA THR A 309 -23.40 9.18 -54.19
C THR A 309 -23.19 10.29 -55.22
N GLY A 310 -22.52 9.97 -56.32
CA GLY A 310 -22.40 10.87 -57.47
C GLY A 310 -21.34 11.97 -57.35
N HIS A 311 -20.56 12.03 -56.27
CA HIS A 311 -19.44 12.97 -56.16
C HIS A 311 -18.23 12.47 -56.99
N PRO A 312 -17.59 13.31 -57.82
CA PRO A 312 -16.61 12.88 -58.83
C PRO A 312 -15.32 12.31 -58.24
N GLY A 313 -14.95 12.70 -57.02
CA GLY A 313 -13.71 12.26 -56.37
C GLY A 313 -13.90 11.33 -55.17
N ASP A 314 -15.13 11.02 -54.77
CA ASP A 314 -15.41 10.24 -53.57
C ASP A 314 -16.87 9.78 -53.54
N SER A 315 -17.14 8.57 -53.07
CA SER A 315 -18.51 8.04 -52.86
C SER A 315 -18.40 6.83 -51.94
N GLY A 316 -19.45 6.54 -51.17
CA GLY A 316 -19.46 5.39 -50.26
C GLY A 316 -20.21 5.65 -48.96
N GLU A 317 -19.98 4.77 -47.98
CA GLU A 317 -20.62 4.82 -46.66
C GLU A 317 -19.81 5.66 -45.66
N TYR A 318 -20.51 6.57 -45.00
CA TYR A 318 -19.98 7.49 -44.00
C TYR A 318 -20.87 7.48 -42.77
N TYR A 319 -20.38 8.11 -41.71
CA TYR A 319 -21.21 8.49 -40.57
C TYR A 319 -20.92 9.93 -40.16
N LEU A 320 -21.95 10.65 -39.73
CA LEU A 320 -21.85 12.03 -39.27
C LEU A 320 -21.17 12.06 -37.91
N THR A 321 -20.08 12.80 -37.82
CA THR A 321 -19.28 12.96 -36.61
C THR A 321 -19.43 14.33 -35.96
N GLY A 322 -19.99 15.28 -36.71
CA GLY A 322 -20.43 16.57 -36.22
C GLY A 322 -21.40 17.22 -37.19
N LEU A 323 -22.23 18.13 -36.67
CA LEU A 323 -23.21 18.89 -37.43
C LEU A 323 -23.28 20.29 -36.83
N GLU A 324 -23.07 21.30 -37.67
CA GLU A 324 -23.36 22.70 -37.39
C GLU A 324 -24.55 23.07 -38.28
N MET A 325 -25.64 23.53 -37.68
CA MET A 325 -26.84 23.88 -38.43
C MET A 325 -27.41 25.22 -38.00
N ARG A 326 -28.01 25.91 -38.96
CA ARG A 326 -28.77 27.14 -38.77
C ARG A 326 -30.05 27.05 -39.60
N ILE A 327 -31.18 27.21 -38.93
CA ILE A 327 -32.49 27.21 -39.55
C ILE A 327 -33.24 28.47 -39.15
N VAL A 328 -33.58 29.30 -40.14
CA VAL A 328 -34.45 30.46 -39.96
C VAL A 328 -35.84 30.10 -40.46
N SER A 329 -36.83 30.27 -39.58
CA SER A 329 -38.23 29.95 -39.85
C SER A 329 -38.80 30.83 -40.97
N ASN A 330 -39.85 30.33 -41.65
CA ASN A 330 -40.56 31.00 -42.73
C ASN A 330 -41.52 32.10 -42.24
N VAL A 331 -41.00 33.02 -41.43
CA VAL A 331 -41.76 34.14 -40.84
C VAL A 331 -42.29 35.04 -41.96
N ALA A 332 -43.55 35.49 -41.87
CA ALA A 332 -44.15 36.42 -42.82
C ALA A 332 -44.06 35.99 -44.31
N HIS A 333 -44.18 34.68 -44.57
CA HIS A 333 -44.13 34.09 -45.93
C HIS A 333 -42.76 34.20 -46.63
N GLN A 334 -41.67 34.35 -45.87
CA GLN A 334 -40.31 34.27 -46.42
C GLN A 334 -39.88 32.82 -46.68
N THR A 335 -39.00 32.62 -47.66
CA THR A 335 -38.35 31.33 -47.91
C THR A 335 -37.51 30.95 -46.68
N PRO A 336 -37.64 29.73 -46.14
CA PRO A 336 -36.81 29.30 -45.03
C PRO A 336 -35.33 29.27 -45.42
N VAL A 337 -34.46 29.63 -44.48
CA VAL A 337 -33.00 29.51 -44.67
C VAL A 337 -32.53 28.28 -43.91
N VAL A 338 -31.89 27.35 -44.62
CA VAL A 338 -31.30 26.13 -44.04
C VAL A 338 -29.84 26.08 -44.45
N GLU A 339 -28.97 26.24 -43.47
CA GLU A 339 -27.52 26.13 -43.63
C GLU A 339 -27.02 25.01 -42.71
N SER A 340 -26.56 23.91 -43.29
CA SER A 340 -25.96 22.81 -42.52
C SER A 340 -24.57 22.52 -43.04
N VAL A 341 -23.59 22.56 -42.15
CA VAL A 341 -22.21 22.09 -42.37
C VAL A 341 -21.99 20.89 -41.47
N PHE A 342 -21.49 19.80 -42.01
CA PHE A 342 -21.31 18.57 -41.23
C PHE A 342 -19.90 18.03 -41.38
N MET A 343 -19.48 17.29 -40.37
CA MET A 343 -18.28 16.48 -40.38
C MET A 343 -18.67 15.02 -40.55
N ALA A 344 -17.88 14.28 -41.31
CA ALA A 344 -18.12 12.88 -41.57
C ALA A 344 -16.82 12.07 -41.54
N GLN A 345 -16.98 10.78 -41.28
CA GLN A 345 -15.90 9.81 -41.36
C GLN A 345 -16.33 8.58 -42.16
N LYS A 346 -15.39 7.95 -42.87
CA LYS A 346 -15.65 6.70 -43.60
C LYS A 346 -15.97 5.55 -42.64
N LYS A 347 -16.89 4.68 -43.06
CA LYS A 347 -17.14 3.41 -42.37
C LYS A 347 -15.84 2.62 -42.20
N GLY A 348 -15.65 2.03 -41.01
CA GLY A 348 -14.46 1.27 -40.64
C GLY A 348 -13.34 2.08 -39.99
N VAL A 349 -13.46 3.40 -39.87
CA VAL A 349 -12.55 4.26 -39.10
C VAL A 349 -13.26 4.67 -37.81
N PRO A 350 -13.07 3.95 -36.68
CA PRO A 350 -13.85 4.21 -35.47
C PRO A 350 -13.46 5.53 -34.80
N PHE A 351 -14.43 6.19 -34.16
CA PHE A 351 -14.18 7.35 -33.31
C PHE A 351 -13.61 6.93 -31.96
N ARG A 352 -12.65 7.69 -31.45
CA ARG A 352 -12.07 7.52 -30.12
C ARG A 352 -11.92 8.89 -29.48
N LEU A 353 -12.15 8.97 -28.18
CA LEU A 353 -11.73 10.12 -27.40
C LEU A 353 -10.23 10.05 -27.17
N PRO A 354 -9.52 11.19 -27.12
CA PRO A 354 -8.10 11.20 -26.80
C PRO A 354 -7.87 10.73 -25.36
N VAL A 355 -6.85 9.92 -25.16
CA VAL A 355 -6.31 9.61 -23.83
C VAL A 355 -5.66 10.89 -23.31
N MET A 356 -6.39 11.63 -22.47
CA MET A 356 -5.92 12.87 -21.85
C MET A 356 -5.97 12.74 -20.33
N PRO A 357 -5.04 13.41 -19.60
CA PRO A 357 -5.14 13.60 -18.15
C PRO A 357 -6.26 14.60 -17.88
N THR A 358 -7.49 14.16 -18.06
CA THR A 358 -8.70 14.94 -17.76
C THR A 358 -8.94 15.02 -16.25
N ALA A 359 -8.21 14.23 -15.45
CA ALA A 359 -8.23 14.34 -14.01
C ALA A 359 -7.44 15.57 -13.60
N ARG A 360 -7.99 16.38 -12.70
CA ARG A 360 -7.17 17.35 -11.98
C ARG A 360 -6.11 16.57 -11.19
N PRO A 361 -4.80 16.82 -11.41
CA PRO A 361 -3.78 16.14 -10.64
C PRO A 361 -3.97 16.42 -9.16
N VAL A 362 -3.78 15.42 -8.30
CA VAL A 362 -3.73 15.63 -6.85
C VAL A 362 -2.36 16.22 -6.53
N PRO A 363 -2.25 17.51 -6.15
CA PRO A 363 -0.95 18.19 -6.05
C PRO A 363 -0.16 17.80 -4.78
N GLY A 364 -0.75 17.04 -3.87
CA GLY A 364 -0.17 16.75 -2.57
C GLY A 364 -0.72 15.49 -1.93
N LEU A 365 -0.63 15.44 -0.60
CA LEU A 365 -1.04 14.28 0.18
C LEU A 365 -2.46 14.46 0.72
N LEU A 366 -3.27 13.42 0.64
CA LEU A 366 -4.57 13.37 1.29
C LEU A 366 -4.49 12.55 2.59
N ARG A 367 -5.29 12.91 3.57
CA ARG A 367 -5.39 12.18 4.84
C ARG A 367 -6.45 11.10 4.75
N ALA A 368 -6.13 9.91 5.25
CA ALA A 368 -7.06 8.80 5.36
C ALA A 368 -6.86 8.06 6.69
N ARG A 369 -7.86 7.25 7.06
CA ARG A 369 -7.80 6.37 8.22
C ARG A 369 -7.77 4.92 7.76
N VAL A 370 -6.93 4.12 8.40
CA VAL A 370 -6.90 2.67 8.18
C VAL A 370 -8.15 2.05 8.80
N VAL A 371 -8.87 1.26 8.02
CA VAL A 371 -10.16 0.65 8.39
C VAL A 371 -10.10 -0.86 8.22
N GLY A 372 -10.98 -1.58 8.90
CA GLY A 372 -11.02 -3.04 8.87
C GLY A 372 -12.07 -3.60 9.83
N PRO A 373 -12.26 -4.93 9.86
CA PRO A 373 -13.22 -5.57 10.75
C PRO A 373 -12.95 -5.21 12.22
N ALA A 374 -14.00 -4.98 13.01
CA ALA A 374 -13.88 -4.61 14.42
C ALA A 374 -13.16 -5.67 15.28
N SER A 375 -13.07 -6.91 14.80
CA SER A 375 -12.35 -8.02 15.43
C SER A 375 -10.83 -7.99 15.19
N GLU A 376 -10.34 -7.14 14.28
CA GLU A 376 -8.94 -7.12 13.86
C GLU A 376 -8.26 -5.80 14.20
N ASN A 377 -7.13 -5.87 14.92
CA ASN A 377 -6.27 -4.72 15.16
C ASN A 377 -5.39 -4.38 13.95
N VAL A 378 -5.15 -5.35 13.06
CA VAL A 378 -4.37 -5.19 11.84
C VAL A 378 -5.08 -5.93 10.73
N HIS A 379 -5.54 -5.20 9.71
CA HIS A 379 -6.22 -5.76 8.54
C HIS A 379 -5.36 -5.55 7.30
N THR A 380 -4.67 -6.60 6.87
CA THR A 380 -3.69 -6.57 5.77
C THR A 380 -3.82 -7.78 4.86
N ASP A 381 -3.42 -7.64 3.60
CA ASP A 381 -3.35 -8.75 2.65
C ASP A 381 -1.92 -9.30 2.47
N LYS A 382 -1.75 -10.24 1.55
CA LYS A 382 -0.47 -10.91 1.23
C LYS A 382 0.62 -9.96 0.72
N GLU A 383 0.25 -8.77 0.24
CA GLU A 383 1.16 -7.75 -0.29
C GLU A 383 1.50 -6.68 0.78
N GLY A 384 0.96 -6.80 2.00
CA GLY A 384 1.14 -5.80 3.04
C GLY A 384 0.32 -4.53 2.81
N ARG A 385 -0.72 -4.59 1.97
CA ARG A 385 -1.65 -3.47 1.75
C ARG A 385 -2.61 -3.35 2.92
N VAL A 386 -3.12 -2.15 3.15
CA VAL A 386 -4.19 -1.89 4.14
C VAL A 386 -5.39 -1.25 3.48
N ARG A 387 -6.58 -1.43 4.06
CA ARG A 387 -7.77 -0.72 3.62
C ARG A 387 -7.85 0.66 4.25
N VAL A 388 -8.21 1.67 3.46
CA VAL A 388 -8.34 3.04 3.97
C VAL A 388 -9.66 3.68 3.57
N ARG A 389 -10.10 4.61 4.43
CA ARG A 389 -11.18 5.55 4.16
C ARG A 389 -10.63 6.96 4.24
N PHE A 390 -10.82 7.75 3.17
CA PHE A 390 -10.43 9.17 3.20
C PHE A 390 -11.26 9.93 4.23
N LEU A 391 -10.68 10.95 4.86
CA LEU A 391 -11.39 11.67 5.93
C LEU A 391 -12.62 12.45 5.44
N TRP A 392 -12.65 12.84 4.16
CA TRP A 392 -13.80 13.48 3.51
C TRP A 392 -14.81 12.48 2.95
N ASP A 393 -14.47 11.18 2.88
CA ASP A 393 -15.38 10.16 2.35
C ASP A 393 -16.43 9.78 3.40
N SER A 394 -17.62 10.32 3.20
CA SER A 394 -18.79 10.09 4.06
C SER A 394 -19.54 8.79 3.73
N ALA A 395 -19.30 8.19 2.55
CA ALA A 395 -19.95 6.94 2.16
C ALA A 395 -19.19 5.73 2.73
N GLY A 396 -17.85 5.82 2.79
CA GLY A 396 -17.00 4.78 3.34
C GLY A 396 -17.36 4.37 4.76
N LYS A 397 -17.13 3.09 5.09
CA LYS A 397 -17.41 2.49 6.40
C LYS A 397 -16.15 2.12 7.15
N ASP A 398 -16.17 2.26 8.47
CA ASP A 398 -15.03 1.94 9.34
C ASP A 398 -14.75 0.43 9.45
N ASP A 399 -15.72 -0.42 9.08
CA ASP A 399 -15.55 -1.87 8.95
C ASP A 399 -14.69 -2.30 7.74
N GLY A 400 -14.32 -1.34 6.88
CA GLY A 400 -13.53 -1.57 5.68
C GLY A 400 -14.29 -2.22 4.52
N SER A 401 -15.61 -2.43 4.61
CA SER A 401 -16.42 -3.04 3.54
C SER A 401 -16.53 -2.17 2.28
N GLN A 402 -16.37 -0.85 2.42
CA GLN A 402 -16.37 0.14 1.33
C GLN A 402 -15.01 0.87 1.24
N ALA A 403 -13.92 0.11 1.32
CA ALA A 403 -12.55 0.63 1.28
C ALA A 403 -11.66 -0.21 0.34
N CYS A 404 -10.76 0.46 -0.38
CA CYS A 404 -9.83 -0.19 -1.30
C CYS A 404 -8.52 -0.54 -0.60
N TRP A 405 -7.82 -1.53 -1.15
CA TRP A 405 -6.48 -1.90 -0.70
C TRP A 405 -5.44 -0.93 -1.25
N LEU A 406 -4.72 -0.25 -0.36
CA LEU A 406 -3.60 0.62 -0.71
C LEU A 406 -2.28 0.04 -0.25
N ARG A 407 -1.25 0.14 -1.10
CA ARG A 407 0.12 -0.18 -0.73
C ARG A 407 0.68 0.83 0.25
N VAL A 408 1.58 0.34 1.10
CA VAL A 408 2.25 1.13 2.14
C VAL A 408 3.73 1.19 1.83
N VAL A 409 4.25 2.40 1.65
CA VAL A 409 5.70 2.64 1.56
C VAL A 409 6.37 2.15 2.85
N GLN A 410 7.38 1.30 2.69
CA GLN A 410 8.21 0.80 3.78
C GLN A 410 9.55 1.54 3.82
N PRO A 411 10.21 1.68 4.98
CA PRO A 411 11.53 2.30 5.08
C PRO A 411 12.61 1.61 4.22
N TRP A 412 12.47 0.29 4.03
CA TRP A 412 13.35 -0.52 3.19
C TRP A 412 12.61 -1.78 2.75
N SER A 413 12.71 -2.20 1.49
CA SER A 413 12.09 -3.42 0.97
C SER A 413 13.00 -4.13 -0.03
N GLY A 414 12.87 -5.46 -0.14
CA GLY A 414 13.56 -6.30 -1.10
C GLY A 414 13.04 -7.75 -1.08
N ASN A 415 13.62 -8.62 -1.91
CA ASN A 415 13.20 -10.03 -2.04
C ASN A 415 13.52 -10.84 -0.76
N GLY A 416 12.66 -10.76 0.25
CA GLY A 416 12.82 -11.41 1.55
C GLY A 416 13.65 -10.63 2.58
N LEU A 417 13.88 -9.33 2.36
CA LEU A 417 14.63 -8.45 3.26
C LEU A 417 13.95 -7.07 3.37
N GLY A 418 14.25 -6.34 4.45
CA GLY A 418 13.78 -4.96 4.63
C GLY A 418 13.14 -4.71 6.00
N ALA A 419 12.43 -3.59 6.10
CA ALA A 419 11.62 -3.23 7.24
C ALA A 419 10.14 -3.40 6.89
N GLN A 420 9.34 -3.90 7.84
CA GLN A 420 7.91 -4.08 7.65
C GLN A 420 7.14 -3.53 8.86
N PHE A 421 6.48 -2.41 8.66
CA PHE A 421 5.57 -1.79 9.63
C PHE A 421 4.21 -1.61 8.96
N ILE A 422 3.26 -2.47 9.35
CA ILE A 422 1.90 -2.43 8.83
C ILE A 422 1.06 -1.48 9.70
N PRO A 423 0.45 -0.42 9.10
CA PRO A 423 -0.48 0.45 9.80
C PRO A 423 -1.63 -0.35 10.42
N ARG A 424 -1.99 -0.03 11.67
CA ARG A 424 -3.06 -0.71 12.38
C ARG A 424 -4.41 -0.08 12.06
N VAL A 425 -5.49 -0.82 12.25
CA VAL A 425 -6.86 -0.27 12.15
C VAL A 425 -6.98 0.90 13.12
N GLY A 426 -7.54 2.02 12.64
CA GLY A 426 -7.64 3.27 13.38
C GLY A 426 -6.50 4.26 13.11
N SER A 427 -5.32 3.82 12.66
CA SER A 427 -4.19 4.73 12.40
C SER A 427 -4.50 5.72 11.27
N GLU A 428 -4.01 6.95 11.42
CA GLU A 428 -4.10 7.95 10.37
C GLU A 428 -2.87 7.90 9.45
N VAL A 429 -3.14 7.87 8.14
CA VAL A 429 -2.13 7.72 7.08
C VAL A 429 -2.20 8.88 6.09
N MET A 430 -1.06 9.16 5.46
CA MET A 430 -0.92 10.09 4.35
C MET A 430 -0.88 9.32 3.03
N VAL A 431 -1.78 9.66 2.12
CA VAL A 431 -1.92 9.04 0.80
C VAL A 431 -1.40 9.99 -0.26
N GLY A 432 -0.36 9.58 -0.98
CA GLY A 432 0.12 10.22 -2.19
C GLY A 432 -0.45 9.55 -3.43
N PHE A 433 -0.23 10.17 -4.60
CA PHE A 433 -0.81 9.76 -5.86
C PHE A 433 0.29 9.73 -6.93
N TRP A 434 0.51 8.58 -7.56
CA TRP A 434 1.59 8.44 -8.52
C TRP A 434 1.36 9.37 -9.73
N MET A 435 2.35 10.21 -10.07
CA MET A 435 2.21 11.26 -11.08
C MET A 435 1.02 12.23 -10.87
N GLY A 436 0.47 12.26 -9.65
CA GLY A 436 -0.74 13.02 -9.32
C GLY A 436 -2.05 12.40 -9.83
N ASP A 437 -2.05 11.17 -10.36
CA ASP A 437 -3.26 10.49 -10.84
C ASP A 437 -4.16 10.11 -9.64
N PRO A 438 -5.39 10.66 -9.54
CA PRO A 438 -6.31 10.31 -8.47
C PRO A 438 -6.63 8.82 -8.38
N ASP A 439 -6.49 8.06 -9.48
CA ASP A 439 -6.79 6.63 -9.53
C ASP A 439 -5.62 5.74 -9.08
N ASP A 440 -4.43 6.32 -8.82
CA ASP A 440 -3.21 5.58 -8.40
C ASP A 440 -2.68 5.99 -7.00
N PRO A 441 -3.45 5.73 -5.92
CA PRO A 441 -3.09 6.09 -4.55
C PRO A 441 -2.07 5.13 -3.89
N VAL A 442 -1.17 5.69 -3.09
CA VAL A 442 -0.18 4.97 -2.27
C VAL A 442 -0.01 5.62 -0.90
N ILE A 443 0.06 4.83 0.17
CA ILE A 443 0.33 5.35 1.51
C ILE A 443 1.83 5.66 1.63
N THR A 444 2.17 6.90 1.93
CA THR A 444 3.55 7.40 2.00
C THR A 444 4.06 7.61 3.43
N GLY A 445 3.15 7.66 4.41
CA GLY A 445 3.51 7.89 5.80
C GLY A 445 2.31 7.83 6.75
N MET A 446 2.58 8.06 8.03
CA MET A 446 1.61 8.03 9.12
C MET A 446 1.71 9.31 9.97
N LEU A 447 0.59 9.68 10.59
CA LEU A 447 0.52 10.81 11.50
C LEU A 447 -0.04 10.37 12.85
N TYR A 448 0.58 10.86 13.93
CA TYR A 448 -0.07 10.88 15.23
C TYR A 448 -1.23 11.90 15.19
N SER A 449 -2.44 11.46 15.55
CA SER A 449 -3.64 12.31 15.50
C SER A 449 -4.69 11.83 16.49
N GLY A 450 -5.41 12.78 17.11
CA GLY A 450 -6.49 12.49 18.04
C GLY A 450 -6.05 11.52 19.16
N PRO A 451 -6.65 10.31 19.25
CA PRO A 451 -6.28 9.32 20.27
C PRO A 451 -4.90 8.66 20.03
N ASP A 452 -4.37 8.71 18.80
CA ASP A 452 -3.06 8.15 18.44
C ASP A 452 -1.97 9.17 18.75
N LEU A 453 -1.52 9.21 20.00
CA LEU A 453 -0.44 10.08 20.46
C LEU A 453 0.94 9.42 20.30
N PRO A 454 2.03 10.21 20.20
CA PRO A 454 3.39 9.68 20.23
C PRO A 454 3.64 8.78 21.45
N PRO A 455 4.50 7.74 21.33
CA PRO A 455 4.72 6.77 22.40
C PRO A 455 5.40 7.38 23.63
N PHE A 456 6.16 8.46 23.46
CA PHE A 456 6.77 9.21 24.55
C PHE A 456 5.94 10.48 24.81
N SER A 457 5.51 10.68 26.06
CA SER A 457 4.66 11.82 26.43
C SER A 457 5.35 13.15 26.15
N LEU A 458 4.86 13.91 25.16
CA LEU A 458 5.39 15.21 24.77
C LEU A 458 4.59 16.38 25.41
N PRO A 459 5.24 17.54 25.66
CA PRO A 459 6.65 17.84 25.41
C PRO A 459 7.63 17.35 26.50
N GLY A 460 7.14 16.69 27.55
CA GLY A 460 7.94 16.31 28.72
C GLY A 460 9.13 15.37 28.42
N LYS A 461 8.92 14.36 27.56
CA LYS A 461 9.93 13.37 27.16
C LYS A 461 10.56 13.68 25.80
N LYS A 462 10.79 14.96 25.47
CA LYS A 462 11.31 15.41 24.16
C LYS A 462 12.75 14.97 23.84
N ALA A 463 13.52 14.52 24.84
CA ALA A 463 14.86 13.97 24.65
C ALA A 463 14.83 12.46 24.33
N LEU A 464 13.66 11.82 24.36
CA LEU A 464 13.52 10.41 24.01
C LEU A 464 13.21 10.23 22.53
N SER A 465 13.87 9.25 21.91
CA SER A 465 13.62 8.77 20.55
C SER A 465 13.65 7.24 20.50
N GLY A 466 13.01 6.63 19.50
CA GLY A 466 13.07 5.18 19.32
C GLY A 466 11.80 4.52 18.78
N PHE A 467 11.76 3.19 18.87
CA PHE A 467 10.67 2.33 18.42
C PHE A 467 9.96 1.73 19.64
N VAL A 468 8.64 1.89 19.69
CA VAL A 468 7.77 1.26 20.69
C VAL A 468 6.71 0.46 19.94
N THR A 469 6.63 -0.83 20.26
CA THR A 469 5.66 -1.76 19.67
C THR A 469 4.57 -2.11 20.68
N ARG A 470 3.54 -2.83 20.23
CA ARG A 470 2.50 -3.37 21.10
C ARG A 470 2.20 -4.81 20.70
N SER A 471 2.02 -5.68 21.68
CA SER A 471 1.49 -7.02 21.47
C SER A 471 0.16 -6.94 20.72
N PHE A 472 -0.09 -7.92 19.85
CA PHE A 472 -1.17 -7.84 18.87
C PHE A 472 -2.56 -7.64 19.50
N SER A 473 -2.78 -8.21 20.68
CA SER A 473 -4.01 -8.10 21.49
C SER A 473 -3.74 -7.59 22.91
N GLY A 474 -2.60 -6.94 23.12
CA GLY A 474 -2.15 -6.55 24.46
C GLY A 474 -2.48 -5.11 24.83
N GLU A 475 -2.43 -4.83 26.13
CA GLU A 475 -2.56 -3.48 26.70
C GLU A 475 -1.46 -2.53 26.22
N LYS A 476 -1.63 -1.23 26.48
CA LYS A 476 -0.72 -0.17 26.02
C LYS A 476 0.74 -0.42 26.38
N GLU A 477 1.00 -1.01 27.55
CA GLU A 477 2.34 -1.28 28.09
C GLU A 477 2.93 -2.62 27.64
N SER A 478 2.14 -3.48 27.00
CA SER A 478 2.60 -4.81 26.60
C SER A 478 3.29 -4.77 25.23
N GLY A 479 4.61 -4.59 25.18
CA GLY A 479 5.32 -4.46 23.90
C GLY A 479 6.83 -4.40 24.03
N HIS A 480 7.52 -4.44 22.90
CA HIS A 480 8.98 -4.25 22.85
C HIS A 480 9.31 -2.77 22.69
N GLN A 481 10.46 -2.35 23.24
CA GLN A 481 10.96 -0.98 23.11
C GLN A 481 12.46 -0.97 22.83
N LEU A 482 12.85 -0.16 21.84
CA LEU A 482 14.22 0.25 21.58
C LEU A 482 14.24 1.78 21.65
N SER A 483 14.91 2.36 22.64
CA SER A 483 14.91 3.82 22.80
C SER A 483 16.22 4.39 23.30
N PHE A 484 16.41 5.68 23.00
CA PHE A 484 17.53 6.51 23.38
C PHE A 484 16.99 7.71 24.16
N ASP A 485 17.50 7.95 25.36
CA ASP A 485 17.31 9.19 26.10
C ASP A 485 18.59 10.02 25.97
N ASP A 486 18.51 11.14 25.27
CA ASP A 486 19.64 12.05 25.02
C ASP A 486 19.75 13.17 26.08
N THR A 487 19.15 12.97 27.25
CA THR A 487 19.30 13.92 28.36
C THR A 487 20.74 13.94 28.86
N LYS A 488 21.44 15.05 28.62
CA LYS A 488 22.85 15.24 28.98
C LYS A 488 23.16 14.84 30.43
N GLY A 489 24.11 13.92 30.62
CA GLY A 489 24.54 13.39 31.91
C GLY A 489 23.58 12.38 32.55
N LYS A 490 22.53 11.97 31.82
CA LYS A 490 21.54 10.96 32.19
C LYS A 490 21.15 10.12 30.97
N GLU A 491 22.07 9.95 30.03
CA GLU A 491 21.83 9.26 28.78
C GLU A 491 21.49 7.78 29.04
N VAL A 492 20.45 7.27 28.38
CA VAL A 492 20.01 5.88 28.55
C VAL A 492 19.73 5.24 27.19
N PHE A 493 20.41 4.13 26.92
CA PHE A 493 19.99 3.17 25.92
C PHE A 493 19.13 2.09 26.57
N LEU A 494 17.90 1.92 26.09
CA LEU A 494 16.99 0.88 26.58
C LEU A 494 16.64 -0.08 25.45
N LEU A 495 16.93 -1.35 25.68
CA LEU A 495 16.44 -2.47 24.89
C LEU A 495 15.56 -3.36 25.79
N HIS A 496 14.25 -3.25 25.60
CA HIS A 496 13.24 -3.96 26.38
C HIS A 496 12.53 -5.02 25.52
N SER A 497 12.49 -6.26 26.01
CA SER A 497 11.66 -7.32 25.42
C SER A 497 10.53 -7.72 26.36
N GLN A 498 9.30 -7.73 25.83
CA GLN A 498 8.10 -8.15 26.56
C GLN A 498 8.11 -9.64 26.95
N LYS A 499 8.85 -10.48 26.22
CA LYS A 499 8.91 -11.93 26.42
C LYS A 499 10.35 -12.41 26.21
N ASP A 500 10.59 -13.25 25.21
CA ASP A 500 11.91 -13.82 24.98
C ASP A 500 12.83 -12.78 24.32
N MET A 501 14.10 -12.77 24.71
CA MET A 501 15.18 -12.08 24.00
C MET A 501 16.20 -13.12 23.56
N LYS A 502 16.49 -13.17 22.24
CA LYS A 502 17.47 -14.10 21.67
C LYS A 502 18.54 -13.31 20.95
N ILE A 503 19.80 -13.53 21.32
CA ILE A 503 20.97 -12.92 20.70
C ILE A 503 21.78 -14.05 20.05
N ASN A 504 21.97 -14.01 18.72
CA ASN A 504 22.69 -15.03 17.97
C ASN A 504 23.79 -14.35 17.14
N VAL A 505 25.03 -14.50 17.58
CA VAL A 505 26.20 -13.92 16.91
C VAL A 505 26.98 -15.04 16.24
N LYS A 506 27.23 -14.90 14.93
CA LYS A 506 27.88 -15.95 14.11
C LYS A 506 29.40 -15.93 14.15
N HIS A 507 29.97 -14.84 14.68
CA HIS A 507 31.40 -14.67 14.84
C HIS A 507 31.67 -14.20 16.29
N ASP A 508 32.15 -12.98 16.49
CA ASP A 508 32.54 -12.49 17.81
C ASP A 508 31.47 -11.58 18.44
N LEU A 509 31.22 -11.77 19.73
CA LEU A 509 30.48 -10.84 20.59
C LEU A 509 31.45 -10.23 21.60
N PHE A 510 31.53 -8.90 21.61
CA PHE A 510 32.29 -8.13 22.61
C PHE A 510 31.33 -7.27 23.43
N THR A 511 31.52 -7.27 24.75
CA THR A 511 30.78 -6.42 25.69
C THR A 511 31.78 -5.69 26.58
N GLY A 512 31.83 -4.35 26.48
CA GLY A 512 32.64 -3.49 27.34
C GLY A 512 31.76 -2.62 28.23
N VAL A 513 32.10 -2.55 29.53
CA VAL A 513 31.43 -1.68 30.50
C VAL A 513 32.51 -0.98 31.33
N GLU A 514 32.56 0.35 31.26
CA GLU A 514 33.63 1.14 31.88
C GLU A 514 33.44 1.38 33.38
N ASN A 515 32.22 1.17 33.87
CA ASN A 515 31.87 1.33 35.28
C ASN A 515 31.26 0.03 35.81
N ASN A 516 29.96 0.02 36.14
CA ASN A 516 29.33 -1.13 36.79
C ASN A 516 28.53 -1.99 35.81
N SER A 517 28.70 -3.31 35.90
CA SER A 517 27.86 -4.31 35.24
C SER A 517 27.08 -5.11 36.28
N THR A 518 25.78 -5.33 36.05
CA THR A 518 24.92 -6.11 36.94
C THR A 518 24.06 -7.07 36.12
N LEU A 519 24.14 -8.36 36.45
CA LEU A 519 23.33 -9.42 35.86
C LEU A 519 22.43 -10.04 36.92
N ILE A 520 21.12 -9.97 36.70
CA ILE A 520 20.11 -10.56 37.58
C ILE A 520 19.30 -11.57 36.77
N THR A 521 19.28 -12.82 37.24
CA THR A 521 18.50 -13.90 36.64
C THR A 521 17.54 -14.45 37.68
N GLY A 522 16.23 -14.38 37.41
CA GLY A 522 15.21 -14.89 38.34
C GLY A 522 15.06 -16.41 38.35
N GLY A 523 15.57 -17.09 37.33
CA GLY A 523 15.62 -18.55 37.20
C GLY A 523 17.05 -19.05 36.94
N ASP A 524 17.18 -20.03 36.05
CA ASP A 524 18.47 -20.65 35.75
C ASP A 524 19.36 -19.75 34.87
N HIS A 525 20.65 -19.69 35.21
CA HIS A 525 21.69 -19.11 34.37
C HIS A 525 22.66 -20.22 33.93
N HIS A 526 22.66 -20.54 32.63
CA HIS A 526 23.47 -21.60 32.05
C HIS A 526 24.51 -21.03 31.08
N ILE A 527 25.78 -21.38 31.31
CA ILE A 527 26.90 -21.04 30.43
C ILE A 527 27.49 -22.36 29.90
N GLU A 528 27.51 -22.50 28.58
CA GLU A 528 28.14 -23.62 27.89
C GLU A 528 29.25 -23.12 26.96
N ILE A 529 30.49 -23.60 27.18
CA ILE A 529 31.63 -23.33 26.31
C ILE A 529 32.03 -24.65 25.68
N LYS A 530 31.66 -24.85 24.41
CA LYS A 530 31.89 -26.12 23.71
C LYS A 530 33.37 -26.41 23.45
N LYS A 531 34.15 -25.35 23.23
CA LYS A 531 35.59 -25.42 22.99
C LYS A 531 36.22 -24.08 23.33
N GLY A 532 37.38 -24.10 24.00
CA GLY A 532 38.17 -22.91 24.25
C GLY A 532 38.60 -22.75 25.70
N HIS A 533 38.80 -21.50 26.10
CA HIS A 533 39.31 -21.10 27.41
C HIS A 533 38.28 -20.19 28.10
N TYR A 534 38.11 -20.37 29.40
CA TYR A 534 37.31 -19.48 30.25
C TYR A 534 38.21 -18.92 31.34
N SER A 535 38.29 -17.60 31.44
CA SER A 535 39.04 -16.90 32.48
C SER A 535 38.20 -15.80 33.09
N MET A 536 38.35 -15.67 34.41
CA MET A 536 37.91 -14.52 35.19
C MET A 536 39.14 -13.93 35.85
N ASP A 537 39.39 -12.65 35.62
CA ASP A 537 40.57 -11.94 36.10
C ASP A 537 40.15 -10.68 36.84
N ILE A 538 40.57 -10.56 38.10
CA ILE A 538 40.29 -9.41 38.97
C ILE A 538 41.64 -8.80 39.32
N GLN A 539 42.02 -7.76 38.56
CA GLN A 539 43.31 -7.09 38.68
C GLN A 539 43.47 -6.33 40.02
N SER A 540 42.37 -5.90 40.62
CA SER A 540 42.33 -5.28 41.95
C SER A 540 40.96 -5.45 42.60
N GLY A 541 40.91 -5.63 43.92
CA GLY A 541 39.68 -5.78 44.70
C GLY A 541 39.44 -7.19 45.23
N ASN A 542 38.18 -7.54 45.44
CA ASN A 542 37.72 -8.82 46.01
C ASN A 542 36.78 -9.55 45.03
N GLY A 543 36.66 -10.87 45.21
CA GLY A 543 35.68 -11.71 44.55
C GLY A 543 35.00 -12.63 45.55
N ASP A 544 33.67 -12.69 45.50
CA ASP A 544 32.85 -13.45 46.43
C ASP A 544 31.95 -14.44 45.67
N VAL A 545 31.97 -15.71 46.09
CA VAL A 545 31.08 -16.76 45.58
C VAL A 545 30.36 -17.40 46.76
N SER A 546 29.03 -17.22 46.82
CA SER A 546 28.18 -17.76 47.87
C SER A 546 27.06 -18.61 47.28
N VAL A 547 26.99 -19.88 47.69
CA VAL A 547 26.01 -20.85 47.21
C VAL A 547 25.23 -21.38 48.42
N LYS A 548 23.90 -21.19 48.42
CA LYS A 548 23.03 -21.74 49.48
C LYS A 548 22.81 -23.25 49.36
N GLY A 549 22.88 -23.76 48.13
CA GLY A 549 22.79 -25.18 47.81
C GLY A 549 24.16 -25.83 47.66
N ASN A 550 24.26 -26.74 46.70
CA ASN A 550 25.51 -27.47 46.42
C ASN A 550 26.36 -26.72 45.38
N MET A 551 27.68 -26.72 45.59
CA MET A 551 28.66 -26.36 44.56
C MET A 551 29.43 -27.61 44.16
N VAL A 552 29.37 -27.97 42.87
CA VAL A 552 30.03 -29.16 42.32
C VAL A 552 31.03 -28.72 41.26
N THR A 553 32.30 -29.09 41.45
CA THR A 553 33.36 -28.90 40.44
C THR A 553 33.86 -30.28 40.00
N ALA A 554 33.74 -30.58 38.71
CA ALA A 554 34.17 -31.86 38.14
C ALA A 554 35.16 -31.66 37.00
N ILE A 555 36.40 -32.13 37.19
CA ILE A 555 37.45 -32.14 36.18
C ILE A 555 37.63 -33.58 35.70
N LYS A 556 37.20 -33.88 34.46
CA LYS A 556 37.28 -35.25 33.91
C LYS A 556 38.70 -35.61 33.47
N THR A 557 39.42 -34.64 32.92
CA THR A 557 40.80 -34.76 32.45
C THR A 557 41.55 -33.49 32.83
N GLY A 558 42.81 -33.62 33.25
CA GLY A 558 43.65 -32.50 33.66
C GLY A 558 43.77 -32.34 35.18
N ASN A 559 44.19 -31.14 35.61
CA ASN A 559 44.55 -30.84 36.99
C ASN A 559 43.60 -29.80 37.58
N TYR A 560 43.35 -29.89 38.89
CA TYR A 560 42.79 -28.80 39.68
C TYR A 560 43.91 -28.19 40.53
N GLN A 561 44.16 -26.89 40.37
CA GLN A 561 45.23 -26.18 41.08
C GLN A 561 44.65 -24.96 41.82
N LEU A 562 44.97 -24.86 43.11
CA LEU A 562 44.72 -23.69 43.94
C LEU A 562 46.07 -23.18 44.46
N THR A 563 46.41 -21.94 44.13
CA THR A 563 47.62 -21.26 44.59
C THR A 563 47.23 -20.04 45.43
N VAL A 564 47.85 -19.88 46.60
CA VAL A 564 47.67 -18.71 47.49
C VAL A 564 49.06 -18.23 47.88
N ASP A 565 49.59 -17.24 47.15
CA ASP A 565 50.98 -16.77 47.32
C ASP A 565 51.18 -15.92 48.58
N GLY A 566 50.12 -15.20 48.99
CA GLY A 566 50.08 -14.44 50.24
C GLY A 566 48.77 -14.71 50.97
N GLY A 567 48.84 -14.98 52.28
CA GLY A 567 47.66 -15.14 53.14
C GLY A 567 47.41 -16.57 53.63
N LYS A 568 46.13 -16.92 53.81
CA LYS A 568 45.68 -18.15 54.47
C LYS A 568 44.68 -18.89 53.58
N CYS A 569 44.89 -20.20 53.40
CA CYS A 569 43.87 -21.11 52.87
C CYS A 569 43.13 -21.79 54.03
N VAL A 570 41.80 -21.75 54.03
CA VAL A 570 40.95 -22.39 55.06
C VAL A 570 39.99 -23.35 54.40
N ILE A 571 40.09 -24.63 54.74
CA ILE A 571 39.11 -25.67 54.41
C ILE A 571 38.45 -26.07 55.73
N SER A 572 37.14 -25.80 55.87
CA SER A 572 36.39 -26.09 57.09
C SER A 572 35.07 -26.78 56.76
N ALA A 573 34.77 -27.84 57.50
CA ALA A 573 33.51 -28.56 57.41
C ALA A 573 33.01 -28.90 58.82
N ASN A 574 31.81 -28.44 59.18
CA ASN A 574 31.22 -28.69 60.50
C ASN A 574 30.81 -30.16 60.72
N LYS A 575 30.73 -30.96 59.66
CA LYS A 575 30.40 -32.39 59.71
C LYS A 575 31.62 -33.22 59.34
N GLY A 576 31.90 -33.37 58.05
CA GLY A 576 33.03 -34.18 57.56
C GLY A 576 33.74 -33.54 56.38
N CYS A 577 35.05 -33.80 56.30
CA CYS A 577 35.91 -33.43 55.19
C CYS A 577 36.63 -34.70 54.73
N GLU A 578 36.40 -35.14 53.48
CA GLU A 578 36.99 -36.35 52.92
C GLU A 578 37.94 -36.00 51.77
N LEU A 579 39.15 -36.55 51.81
CA LEU A 579 40.10 -36.54 50.70
C LEU A 579 40.32 -37.99 50.28
N SER A 580 40.03 -38.32 49.03
CA SER A 580 40.13 -39.68 48.50
C SER A 580 40.85 -39.67 47.15
N SER A 581 41.76 -40.63 46.97
CA SER A 581 42.51 -40.80 45.73
C SER A 581 42.86 -42.29 45.56
N PRO A 582 42.66 -42.87 44.38
CA PRO A 582 43.01 -44.27 44.12
C PRO A 582 44.53 -44.49 44.03
N THR A 583 45.32 -43.45 43.80
CA THR A 583 46.78 -43.55 43.61
C THR A 583 47.55 -43.02 44.81
N GLY A 584 47.05 -41.98 45.47
CA GLY A 584 47.60 -41.47 46.72
C GLY A 584 47.29 -40.01 47.02
N ILE A 585 47.58 -39.63 48.26
CA ILE A 585 47.41 -38.28 48.83
C ILE A 585 48.73 -37.91 49.51
N THR A 586 49.23 -36.71 49.23
CA THR A 586 50.44 -36.17 49.89
C THR A 586 50.14 -34.82 50.52
N LEU A 587 50.43 -34.67 51.81
CA LEU A 587 50.46 -33.39 52.51
C LEU A 587 51.93 -33.06 52.80
N LYS A 588 52.45 -31.95 52.26
CA LYS A 588 53.85 -31.55 52.37
C LYS A 588 53.97 -30.12 52.86
N VAL A 589 54.86 -29.88 53.82
CA VAL A 589 55.23 -28.56 54.34
C VAL A 589 56.75 -28.53 54.49
N GLY A 590 57.47 -27.81 53.61
CA GLY A 590 58.93 -27.87 53.57
C GLY A 590 59.43 -29.31 53.45
N ASP A 591 60.27 -29.74 54.40
CA ASP A 591 60.81 -31.12 54.47
C ASP A 591 59.88 -32.12 55.17
N SER A 592 58.81 -31.66 55.82
CA SER A 592 57.83 -32.52 56.49
C SER A 592 56.78 -33.05 55.51
N LYS A 593 56.45 -34.34 55.57
CA LYS A 593 55.56 -35.01 54.62
C LYS A 593 54.72 -36.13 55.26
N LEU A 594 53.43 -36.13 54.97
CA LEU A 594 52.51 -37.27 55.14
C LEU A 594 52.12 -37.81 53.76
N SER A 595 52.34 -39.09 53.51
CA SER A 595 52.02 -39.77 52.25
C SER A 595 51.09 -40.95 52.50
N LEU A 596 49.92 -40.94 51.86
CA LEU A 596 48.96 -42.04 51.86
C LEU A 596 48.92 -42.64 50.46
N THR A 597 49.17 -43.94 50.34
CA THR A 597 49.13 -44.67 49.05
C THR A 597 48.46 -46.02 49.25
N PRO A 598 48.04 -46.71 48.18
CA PRO A 598 47.56 -48.10 48.29
C PRO A 598 48.57 -49.07 48.91
N LYS A 599 49.87 -48.74 48.89
CA LYS A 599 50.94 -49.55 49.51
C LYS A 599 51.07 -49.33 51.03
N GLY A 600 50.55 -48.22 51.56
CA GLY A 600 50.67 -47.87 52.98
C GLY A 600 50.74 -46.37 53.27
N ILE A 601 50.96 -46.04 54.54
CA ILE A 601 51.05 -44.68 55.07
C ILE A 601 52.50 -44.41 55.53
N THR A 602 53.07 -43.28 55.13
CA THR A 602 54.42 -42.85 55.50
C THR A 602 54.41 -41.44 56.09
N LEU A 603 55.10 -41.25 57.21
CA LEU A 603 55.29 -39.96 57.88
C LEU A 603 56.79 -39.70 58.04
N SER A 604 57.28 -38.55 57.54
CA SER A 604 58.68 -38.16 57.60
C SER A 604 58.85 -36.66 57.87
N GLY A 605 59.88 -36.28 58.61
CA GLY A 605 60.26 -34.90 58.87
C GLY A 605 61.40 -34.82 59.89
N PRO A 606 61.97 -33.62 60.15
CA PRO A 606 63.07 -33.45 61.10
C PRO A 606 62.74 -33.90 62.53
N GLN A 607 61.48 -33.76 62.94
CA GLN A 607 60.96 -34.23 64.22
C GLN A 607 59.53 -34.75 64.03
N VAL A 608 59.23 -35.90 64.63
CA VAL A 608 57.89 -36.50 64.62
C VAL A 608 57.51 -36.87 66.05
N ASP A 609 56.60 -36.09 66.64
CA ASP A 609 56.05 -36.36 67.97
C ASP A 609 54.67 -37.03 67.86
N ILE A 610 54.54 -38.24 68.42
CA ILE A 610 53.26 -38.96 68.52
C ILE A 610 52.86 -39.08 69.99
N LYS A 611 51.88 -38.30 70.44
CA LYS A 611 51.42 -38.26 71.85
C LYS A 611 49.98 -38.78 71.96
N GLY A 612 49.79 -39.93 72.62
CA GLY A 612 48.46 -40.47 72.94
C GLY A 612 48.01 -40.08 74.35
N LEU A 613 47.07 -39.14 74.49
CA LEU A 613 46.61 -38.65 75.81
C LEU A 613 45.87 -39.71 76.65
N GLY A 614 45.17 -40.65 76.01
CA GLY A 614 44.47 -41.75 76.69
C GLY A 614 45.17 -43.10 76.48
N LYS A 615 45.33 -43.53 75.23
CA LYS A 615 45.99 -44.78 74.85
C LYS A 615 46.57 -44.65 73.46
N LEU A 616 47.80 -45.15 73.26
CA LEU A 616 48.37 -45.41 71.95
C LEU A 616 48.44 -46.93 71.74
N SER A 617 48.07 -47.43 70.56
CA SER A 617 48.16 -48.85 70.21
C SER A 617 48.75 -49.03 68.83
N VAL A 618 49.86 -49.76 68.77
CA VAL A 618 50.55 -50.12 67.53
C VAL A 618 50.46 -51.64 67.38
N LYS A 619 49.90 -52.11 66.27
CA LYS A 619 49.70 -53.54 65.97
C LYS A 619 50.01 -53.77 64.50
N GLY A 620 50.68 -54.88 64.20
CA GLY A 620 50.98 -55.32 62.85
C GLY A 620 51.44 -56.78 62.86
N ALA A 621 51.47 -57.43 61.70
CA ALA A 621 52.06 -58.77 61.57
C ALA A 621 53.56 -58.76 61.97
N MET A 622 54.23 -57.64 61.68
CA MET A 622 55.58 -57.32 62.11
C MET A 622 55.62 -55.84 62.52
N VAL A 623 56.31 -55.54 63.62
CA VAL A 623 56.56 -54.17 64.09
C VAL A 623 58.05 -54.03 64.35
N ASN A 624 58.73 -53.19 63.58
CA ASN A 624 60.14 -52.86 63.77
C ASN A 624 60.23 -51.49 64.42
N VAL A 625 61.03 -51.39 65.49
CA VAL A 625 61.34 -50.14 66.18
C VAL A 625 62.85 -50.01 66.23
N GLU A 626 63.40 -49.13 65.41
CA GLU A 626 64.84 -48.94 65.23
C GLU A 626 65.20 -47.49 65.52
N GLY A 627 66.29 -47.28 66.25
CA GLY A 627 66.84 -45.97 66.55
C GLY A 627 68.34 -46.03 66.38
N GLU A 628 68.88 -45.24 65.45
CA GLU A 628 70.31 -45.26 65.11
C GLU A 628 71.19 -44.80 66.29
N ALA A 629 70.73 -43.79 67.04
CA ALA A 629 71.41 -43.33 68.25
C ALA A 629 70.95 -44.08 69.51
N ALA A 630 69.64 -44.09 69.76
CA ALA A 630 69.04 -44.80 70.89
C ALA A 630 67.54 -45.00 70.69
N THR A 631 67.03 -46.16 71.13
CA THR A 631 65.60 -46.42 71.31
C THR A 631 65.32 -46.54 72.80
N THR A 632 64.40 -45.72 73.32
CA THR A 632 64.05 -45.72 74.75
C THR A 632 62.58 -46.06 74.93
N LEU A 633 62.30 -47.11 75.71
CA LEU A 633 60.96 -47.45 76.19
C LEU A 633 60.87 -47.13 77.68
N LYS A 634 59.97 -46.20 78.06
CA LYS A 634 59.77 -45.76 79.44
C LYS A 634 58.29 -45.78 79.79
N GLY A 635 57.97 -46.29 80.97
CA GLY A 635 56.62 -46.31 81.52
C GLY A 635 56.65 -46.79 82.97
N ALA A 636 55.60 -46.51 83.74
CA ALA A 636 55.46 -47.02 85.11
C ALA A 636 55.46 -48.56 85.15
N VAL A 637 54.87 -49.16 84.11
CA VAL A 637 54.98 -50.59 83.81
C VAL A 637 55.30 -50.72 82.32
N VAL A 638 56.35 -51.46 82.00
CA VAL A 638 56.69 -51.85 80.62
C VAL A 638 56.65 -53.37 80.56
N THR A 639 55.70 -53.91 79.80
CA THR A 639 55.56 -55.35 79.59
C THR A 639 55.97 -55.69 78.17
N VAL A 640 56.94 -56.60 78.03
CA VAL A 640 57.35 -57.17 76.73
C VAL A 640 57.05 -58.66 76.79
N GLU A 641 56.10 -59.12 75.97
CA GLU A 641 55.63 -60.50 75.97
C GLU A 641 55.63 -61.05 74.53
N GLY A 642 56.40 -62.11 74.30
CA GLY A 642 56.41 -62.86 73.04
C GLY A 642 55.76 -64.23 73.21
N LYS A 643 54.79 -64.58 72.35
CA LYS A 643 54.11 -65.89 72.39
C LYS A 643 54.99 -67.08 71.97
N GLY A 644 56.07 -66.82 71.24
CA GLY A 644 57.05 -67.82 70.80
C GLY A 644 58.37 -67.67 71.54
N ALA A 645 59.27 -66.86 71.00
CA ALA A 645 60.54 -66.49 71.62
C ALA A 645 60.68 -64.97 71.70
N THR A 646 61.16 -64.46 72.84
CA THR A 646 61.54 -63.05 73.00
C THR A 646 63.05 -62.98 73.06
N ASN A 647 63.69 -62.42 72.03
CA ASN A 647 65.14 -62.32 71.94
C ASN A 647 65.59 -60.90 72.21
N VAL A 648 66.43 -60.71 73.24
CA VAL A 648 67.12 -59.46 73.51
C VAL A 648 68.61 -59.69 73.26
N LYS A 649 69.18 -59.01 72.26
CA LYS A 649 70.56 -59.21 71.81
C LYS A 649 71.24 -57.87 71.60
N GLY A 650 72.52 -57.79 71.97
CA GLY A 650 73.37 -56.62 71.80
C GLY A 650 74.80 -56.94 72.22
N ALA A 651 75.76 -56.10 71.84
CA ALA A 651 77.15 -56.25 72.29
C ALA A 651 77.27 -56.20 73.83
N VAL A 652 76.38 -55.44 74.48
CA VAL A 652 76.15 -55.42 75.92
C VAL A 652 74.65 -55.42 76.17
N VAL A 653 74.16 -56.34 77.00
CA VAL A 653 72.77 -56.36 77.49
C VAL A 653 72.81 -56.22 79.01
N SER A 654 72.27 -55.13 79.53
CA SER A 654 72.20 -54.87 80.97
C SER A 654 70.74 -54.77 81.41
N VAL A 655 70.38 -55.54 82.44
CA VAL A 655 69.06 -55.48 83.08
C VAL A 655 69.27 -55.05 84.52
N GLN A 656 68.89 -53.81 84.84
CA GLN A 656 69.04 -53.21 86.17
C GLN A 656 67.68 -52.81 86.71
N GLY A 657 67.33 -53.35 87.89
CA GLY A 657 66.16 -52.93 88.67
C GLY A 657 66.63 -52.22 89.93
N SER A 658 65.97 -51.13 90.31
CA SER A 658 66.18 -50.47 91.60
C SER A 658 65.53 -51.23 92.79
N GLY A 659 64.71 -52.24 92.49
CA GLY A 659 64.11 -53.19 93.44
C GLY A 659 64.49 -54.64 93.11
N ILE A 660 63.51 -55.56 93.06
CA ILE A 660 63.74 -56.99 92.75
C ILE A 660 63.71 -57.23 91.24
N THR A 661 64.81 -57.77 90.69
CA THR A 661 64.84 -58.34 89.33
C THR A 661 64.58 -59.84 89.42
N THR A 662 63.52 -60.33 88.78
CA THR A 662 63.17 -61.75 88.76
C THR A 662 63.27 -62.30 87.34
N VAL A 663 64.15 -63.28 87.12
CA VAL A 663 64.24 -64.04 85.87
C VAL A 663 63.73 -65.46 86.15
N LYS A 664 62.73 -65.92 85.39
CA LYS A 664 62.12 -67.25 85.55
C LYS A 664 62.03 -67.96 84.20
N GLY A 665 62.49 -69.21 84.14
CA GLY A 665 62.42 -70.07 82.96
C GLY A 665 62.72 -71.53 83.31
N ALA A 666 62.24 -72.48 82.50
CA ALA A 666 62.48 -73.92 82.71
C ALA A 666 63.97 -74.29 82.60
N VAL A 667 64.73 -73.53 81.79
CA VAL A 667 66.19 -73.56 81.70
C VAL A 667 66.67 -72.12 81.62
N THR A 668 67.51 -71.72 82.56
CA THR A 668 68.15 -70.39 82.58
C THR A 668 69.65 -70.61 82.55
N MET A 669 70.31 -70.31 81.42
CA MET A 669 71.76 -70.30 81.34
C MET A 669 72.25 -68.86 81.45
N ILE A 670 73.00 -68.57 82.51
CA ILE A 670 73.68 -67.31 82.73
C ILE A 670 75.14 -67.58 82.39
N GLY A 671 75.63 -66.94 81.33
CA GLY A 671 77.04 -66.98 80.91
C GLY A 671 77.75 -65.71 81.31
#